data_AF-A0AAE9I083-F1
#
_entry.id   AF-A0AAE9I083-F1
#
_cell.length_a   1.000
_cell.length_b   1.000
_cell.length_c   1.000
_cell.angle_alpha   90.00
_cell.angle_beta   90.00
_cell.angle_gamma   90.00
#
_symmetry.space_group_name_H-M   'P 1'
#
loop_
_entity.id
_entity.type
_entity.pdbx_description
1 polymer ?
#
loop_
_entity_poly.entity_id
_entity_poly.type
_entity_poly.pdbx_seq_one_letter_code
_entity_poly.pdbx_strand_id
1 'polypeptide(L)'
;MYFNSIYWETDQLPQNASLPSTSTLVTVEKAVSGSYVTVLTSQDHPVNKRYYRDQAGSVQKANFQNAFLYSVKTMPANGIDDLAKIVESHSTDRQCILIRGLPNGSKCVRVRRTIENFAEHSQGTQWAMLDFDNVRLPEGMDPLSCESIEWVISKLPGEFHDATYFYQYSASAGILGADGVPLKTGLNVHLFFWLDRRIQGRQLSAYLSLHCMETGFYTLGEDKGGNAALVVGVDPAPLRSEVQAHYIAAPTIDTGVVCQLAPENRQGLVRKTSQSVTLPALAEAVARKAQAVKAQLTNDYKRTHGYKTHATLTRVDGKVAVTRYSIAPNRVDQPAQRGRTLVDAKLSKDGNYLTLFFVGEGSPGSWYVTKGRPQLGVRHGDSETVPLKELSLGAHDYVRDELGWFSEVPHRILELVEGYLPPLVDFAVAKASLVLSPTGSGKTTATLNWIRNRVDQRQLVFYAGPTIALVKQMRDDLAAAAFNPVYYADVFGPNIPRSGVIVTTYDSLSRLLKSAYDMGLPHALILDEIHQGLDRCMGSSKRLAELESALGKAQQTLLLTGTLTDVQRLAMVEVCKQALGSLTERDYCCYEFTPSKVNPLEIVPTGQFDADLAALLEEFKAKLDRGESLPRVVLLLDTSKMEMYRLLIDRYGLADHALIVSRPESDEDAIEAARTSESAILIASPLFGLGLNFIREPDIFWARFDNVDADTNQIIQTVNRANRGQVQCQARIYGNVRPDASFVLPNSTALHREIADRLQGEASIAGFLETHLQLDRVHYLELRKAERNSQVSLSVLVRDNAIQNFNVVVRAETSGVAPRRNNPVKEARREARLSYRQAVIDEATQLSRCGSLGAIVKLQALWKERKSRWKVDEPRLERDLRNEEAGIVMAGFGIQDPVVAQKVNISKVLRLFGEVSPWISNQYARDRHPDWAKVEAEKTDKCVVLLWKLGDLETGRICAEDLSAALTRNRQLGEAFQALASNDLEFQTIGRKIEALKRAREKLRTKGGDAERAKVLRNGLELLRELLEPLGVAYGKKQCKGRLITDNTKPIVPGTWDLPEMILTLERQAARLRALPNGQKEPVVQVWTDAYCGEPPMPRQVCEGCVFFHQNACCQGRQTDWQSSAVDAVGLKCDAFKRMKIELMLQ
;
A
#
# COMPACT_ATOMS: atom_id res chain seq x y z
N MET A 1 -21.84 4.33 -11.39
CA MET A 1 -22.80 3.31 -11.83
C MET A 1 -22.21 1.94 -11.59
N TYR A 2 -22.78 1.17 -10.68
CA TYR A 2 -22.57 -0.27 -10.57
C TYR A 2 -23.91 -0.88 -10.19
N PHE A 3 -24.51 -1.66 -11.09
CA PHE A 3 -25.65 -2.51 -10.75
C PHE A 3 -25.10 -3.82 -10.18
N ASN A 4 -25.43 -4.08 -8.91
CA ASN A 4 -25.53 -5.41 -8.33
C ASN A 4 -27.01 -5.63 -8.01
N SER A 5 -27.57 -6.79 -8.37
CA SER A 5 -28.65 -7.40 -7.59
C SER A 5 -28.23 -8.80 -7.16
N ILE A 6 -28.76 -9.21 -6.03
CA ILE A 6 -28.25 -10.16 -5.04
C ILE A 6 -29.21 -11.38 -4.97
N TYR A 7 -28.64 -12.60 -4.97
CA TYR A 7 -29.02 -13.86 -4.27
C TYR A 7 -30.47 -14.41 -4.46
N TRP A 8 -30.90 -15.65 -4.12
CA TRP A 8 -30.52 -16.74 -3.19
C TRP A 8 -31.04 -18.09 -3.80
N GLU A 9 -30.31 -19.21 -3.76
CA GLU A 9 -30.37 -20.34 -2.80
C GLU A 9 -30.78 -21.66 -3.48
N THR A 10 -30.46 -22.77 -2.83
CA THR A 10 -30.04 -24.09 -3.36
C THR A 10 -31.14 -25.15 -3.58
N ASP A 11 -30.77 -26.10 -4.44
CA ASP A 11 -31.10 -27.55 -4.48
C ASP A 11 -32.27 -28.11 -5.34
N GLN A 12 -31.88 -29.22 -6.00
CA GLN A 12 -32.64 -30.31 -6.64
C GLN A 12 -32.86 -30.25 -8.17
N LEU A 13 -32.12 -31.12 -8.88
CA LEU A 13 -32.41 -31.64 -10.24
C LEU A 13 -33.71 -32.47 -10.21
N PRO A 14 -34.56 -32.41 -11.27
CA PRO A 14 -34.37 -33.35 -12.38
C PRO A 14 -34.75 -32.85 -13.80
N GLN A 15 -34.01 -33.41 -14.76
CA GLN A 15 -34.36 -33.89 -16.12
C GLN A 15 -35.37 -33.15 -17.03
N ASN A 16 -34.87 -32.87 -18.24
CA ASN A 16 -35.52 -32.88 -19.57
C ASN A 16 -36.84 -32.10 -19.78
N ALA A 17 -36.74 -30.96 -20.47
CA ALA A 17 -37.68 -30.60 -21.55
C ALA A 17 -37.14 -29.44 -22.42
N SER A 18 -36.85 -29.77 -23.68
CA SER A 18 -36.98 -28.94 -24.90
C SER A 18 -36.90 -27.41 -24.82
N LEU A 19 -35.82 -26.85 -25.39
CA LEU A 19 -35.63 -25.44 -25.76
C LEU A 19 -36.59 -25.01 -26.89
N PRO A 20 -37.32 -23.88 -26.75
CA PRO A 20 -37.77 -23.09 -27.89
C PRO A 20 -36.73 -22.01 -28.22
N SER A 21 -36.27 -22.04 -29.46
CA SER A 21 -35.47 -21.00 -30.11
C SER A 21 -36.13 -19.62 -30.00
N THR A 22 -35.51 -18.69 -29.30
CA THR A 22 -35.87 -17.26 -29.36
C THR A 22 -34.86 -16.54 -30.25
N SER A 23 -35.36 -16.13 -31.43
CA SER A 23 -34.67 -15.29 -32.39
C SER A 23 -34.30 -13.95 -31.75
N THR A 24 -33.01 -13.68 -31.67
CA THR A 24 -32.48 -12.37 -31.30
C THR A 24 -32.74 -11.41 -32.46
N LEU A 25 -33.81 -10.61 -32.36
CA LEU A 25 -33.99 -9.43 -33.22
C LEU A 25 -32.89 -8.43 -32.88
N VAL A 26 -31.78 -8.51 -33.61
CA VAL A 26 -30.77 -7.45 -33.69
C VAL A 26 -31.45 -6.25 -34.34
N THR A 27 -31.88 -5.29 -33.52
CA THR A 27 -32.27 -3.98 -34.00
C THR A 27 -31.00 -3.24 -34.39
N VAL A 28 -30.71 -3.22 -35.69
CA VAL A 28 -29.70 -2.34 -36.27
C VAL A 28 -30.23 -0.91 -36.11
N GLU A 29 -29.79 -0.21 -35.07
CA GLU A 29 -30.06 1.21 -34.91
C GLU A 29 -29.44 1.97 -36.09
N LYS A 30 -30.30 2.60 -36.88
CA LYS A 30 -29.93 3.53 -37.96
C LYS A 30 -29.12 4.67 -37.34
N ALA A 31 -27.83 4.73 -37.64
CA ALA A 31 -26.97 5.85 -37.28
C ALA A 31 -27.54 7.15 -37.86
N VAL A 32 -27.98 8.07 -37.00
CA VAL A 32 -28.40 9.40 -37.40
C VAL A 32 -27.14 10.20 -37.74
N SER A 33 -26.86 10.43 -39.03
CA SER A 33 -25.60 11.01 -39.51
C SER A 33 -25.45 12.53 -39.32
N GLY A 34 -26.35 13.19 -38.59
CA GLY A 34 -26.34 14.65 -38.35
C GLY A 34 -26.11 15.02 -36.89
N SER A 35 -25.54 16.20 -36.63
CA SER A 35 -25.45 16.79 -35.29
C SER A 35 -26.67 17.67 -35.00
N TYR A 36 -27.16 17.60 -33.76
CA TYR A 36 -28.39 18.28 -33.34
C TYR A 36 -28.17 19.05 -32.04
N VAL A 37 -28.88 20.16 -31.90
CA VAL A 37 -29.04 20.94 -30.67
C VAL A 37 -30.46 20.71 -30.15
N THR A 38 -30.59 20.30 -28.89
CA THR A 38 -31.90 20.13 -28.26
C THR A 38 -32.30 21.44 -27.57
N VAL A 39 -33.37 22.04 -28.09
CA VAL A 39 -34.02 23.22 -27.50
C VAL A 39 -35.20 22.75 -26.66
N LEU A 40 -35.26 23.21 -25.42
CA LEU A 40 -36.40 23.01 -24.53
C LEU A 40 -37.10 24.33 -24.28
N THR A 41 -38.40 24.38 -24.51
CA THR A 41 -39.24 25.54 -24.18
C THR A 41 -40.10 25.19 -22.96
N SER A 42 -39.93 25.95 -21.87
CA SER A 42 -40.73 25.79 -20.65
C SER A 42 -42.20 26.08 -20.93
N GLN A 43 -43.08 25.27 -20.35
CA GLN A 43 -44.53 25.38 -20.48
C GLN A 43 -45.20 26.07 -19.29
N ASP A 44 -44.44 26.37 -18.25
CA ASP A 44 -44.95 26.80 -16.94
C ASP A 44 -44.35 28.12 -16.47
N HIS A 45 -43.05 28.35 -16.68
CA HIS A 45 -42.34 29.47 -16.09
C HIS A 45 -41.29 30.10 -17.02
N PRO A 46 -41.04 31.42 -16.97
CA PRO A 46 -39.88 32.02 -17.62
C PRO A 46 -38.57 31.48 -17.02
N VAL A 47 -37.61 31.19 -17.89
CA VAL A 47 -36.27 30.67 -17.59
C VAL A 47 -35.18 31.73 -17.82
N ASN A 48 -35.54 33.01 -17.73
CA ASN A 48 -34.61 34.14 -17.73
C ASN A 48 -34.55 34.85 -16.36
N LYS A 49 -33.50 35.62 -16.10
CA LYS A 49 -33.42 36.49 -14.91
C LYS A 49 -34.19 37.79 -15.17
N ARG A 50 -34.90 38.29 -14.15
CA ARG A 50 -35.52 39.62 -14.18
C ARG A 50 -34.89 40.54 -13.13
N TYR A 51 -34.51 41.74 -13.51
CA TYR A 51 -34.02 42.78 -12.61
C TYR A 51 -35.03 43.90 -12.52
N TYR A 52 -35.32 44.34 -11.30
CA TYR A 52 -36.32 45.37 -11.00
C TYR A 52 -35.91 46.15 -9.75
N ARG A 53 -36.49 47.33 -9.52
CA ARG A 53 -36.32 48.04 -8.25
C ARG A 53 -37.43 47.69 -7.28
N ASP A 54 -37.10 47.48 -6.01
CA ASP A 54 -38.09 47.34 -4.95
C ASP A 54 -38.62 48.70 -4.47
N GLN A 55 -39.56 48.65 -3.51
CA GLN A 55 -40.17 49.84 -2.90
C GLN A 55 -39.15 50.72 -2.15
N ALA A 56 -37.97 50.20 -1.80
CA ALA A 56 -36.88 50.92 -1.18
C ALA A 56 -35.87 51.49 -2.20
N GLY A 57 -36.12 51.30 -3.51
CA GLY A 57 -35.26 51.79 -4.59
C GLY A 57 -34.02 50.93 -4.86
N SER A 58 -33.87 49.81 -4.15
CA SER A 58 -32.77 48.85 -4.34
C SER A 58 -33.01 47.96 -5.55
N VAL A 59 -31.95 47.65 -6.30
CA VAL A 59 -32.03 46.73 -7.44
C VAL A 59 -32.14 45.30 -6.93
N GLN A 60 -33.29 44.69 -7.17
CA GLN A 60 -33.60 43.30 -6.87
C GLN A 60 -33.50 42.42 -8.11
N LYS A 61 -33.29 41.13 -7.86
CA LYS A 61 -33.14 40.10 -8.89
C LYS A 61 -34.12 38.97 -8.61
N ALA A 62 -35.00 38.68 -9.57
CA ALA A 62 -35.71 37.41 -9.64
C ALA A 62 -34.84 36.41 -10.42
N ASN A 63 -34.47 35.31 -9.75
CA ASN A 63 -33.76 34.19 -10.38
C ASN A 63 -34.64 33.45 -11.38
N PHE A 64 -34.02 32.58 -12.17
CA PHE A 64 -34.71 31.62 -13.04
C PHE A 64 -35.75 30.83 -12.22
N GLN A 65 -36.97 30.71 -12.74
CA GLN A 65 -38.00 29.89 -12.11
C GLN A 65 -37.79 28.42 -12.50
N ASN A 66 -37.97 27.49 -11.55
CA ASN A 66 -37.75 26.05 -11.77
C ASN A 66 -38.89 25.45 -12.61
N ALA A 67 -38.81 25.65 -13.92
CA ALA A 67 -39.68 25.02 -14.90
C ALA A 67 -39.59 23.48 -14.79
N PHE A 68 -40.74 22.83 -14.71
CA PHE A 68 -40.88 21.40 -14.50
C PHE A 68 -41.17 20.64 -15.79
N LEU A 69 -41.92 21.26 -16.71
CA LEU A 69 -42.36 20.66 -17.97
C LEU A 69 -41.89 21.47 -19.18
N TYR A 70 -41.37 20.75 -20.17
CA TYR A 70 -40.83 21.33 -21.40
C TYR A 70 -41.45 20.72 -22.64
N SER A 71 -41.55 21.51 -23.71
CA SER A 71 -41.67 21.00 -25.08
C SER A 71 -40.29 20.89 -25.71
N VAL A 72 -40.07 19.80 -26.45
CA VAL A 72 -38.76 19.44 -27.02
C VAL A 72 -38.71 19.71 -28.52
N LYS A 73 -37.65 20.38 -28.99
CA LYS A 73 -37.33 20.50 -30.42
C LYS A 73 -35.84 20.20 -30.65
N THR A 74 -35.54 19.28 -31.56
CA THR A 74 -34.17 19.03 -32.02
C THR A 74 -33.92 19.80 -33.31
N MET A 75 -32.85 20.59 -33.34
CA MET A 75 -32.48 21.42 -34.49
C MET A 75 -31.17 20.92 -35.08
N PRO A 76 -31.09 20.63 -36.40
CA PRO A 76 -29.84 20.23 -37.02
C PRO A 76 -28.85 21.40 -37.00
N ALA A 77 -27.58 21.09 -36.76
CA ALA A 77 -26.48 22.04 -36.83
C ALA A 77 -25.27 21.34 -37.47
N ASN A 78 -24.65 21.99 -38.47
CA ASN A 78 -23.50 21.45 -39.22
C ASN A 78 -22.23 22.28 -39.04
N GLY A 79 -22.20 23.21 -38.08
CA GLY A 79 -21.07 24.10 -37.83
C GLY A 79 -21.40 25.19 -36.82
N ILE A 80 -20.41 26.02 -36.51
CA ILE A 80 -20.55 27.14 -35.58
C ILE A 80 -21.57 28.18 -36.05
N ASP A 81 -21.68 28.44 -37.37
CA ASP A 81 -22.65 29.38 -37.92
C ASP A 81 -24.11 28.94 -37.65
N ASP A 82 -24.41 27.64 -37.78
CA ASP A 82 -25.74 27.10 -37.49
C ASP A 82 -26.05 27.16 -35.99
N LEU A 83 -25.06 26.81 -35.15
CA LEU A 83 -25.18 26.90 -33.70
C LEU A 83 -25.44 28.34 -33.25
N ALA A 84 -24.69 29.31 -33.79
CA ALA A 84 -24.85 30.73 -33.51
C ALA A 84 -26.26 31.21 -33.84
N LYS A 85 -26.78 30.87 -35.03
CA LYS A 85 -28.17 31.21 -35.43
C LYS A 85 -29.20 30.58 -34.50
N ILE A 86 -28.98 29.34 -34.04
CA ILE A 86 -29.90 28.67 -33.09
C ILE A 86 -29.90 29.42 -31.76
N VAL A 87 -28.74 29.75 -31.19
CA VAL A 87 -28.64 30.48 -29.92
C VAL A 87 -29.26 31.86 -30.05
N GLU A 88 -28.90 32.62 -31.10
CA GLU A 88 -29.40 33.97 -31.35
C GLU A 88 -30.94 34.00 -31.47
N SER A 89 -31.52 33.14 -32.30
CA SER A 89 -32.97 33.09 -32.53
C SER A 89 -33.79 32.68 -31.30
N HIS A 90 -33.22 31.90 -30.38
CA HIS A 90 -33.94 31.43 -29.18
C HIS A 90 -33.59 32.26 -27.93
N SER A 91 -32.54 33.10 -27.98
CA SER A 91 -32.15 33.97 -26.87
C SER A 91 -33.21 35.03 -26.53
N THR A 92 -34.05 35.42 -27.50
CA THR A 92 -35.14 36.38 -27.30
C THR A 92 -36.36 35.75 -26.64
N ASP A 93 -36.48 34.42 -26.66
CA ASP A 93 -37.57 33.70 -25.98
C ASP A 93 -37.18 33.42 -24.52
N ARG A 94 -37.89 34.09 -23.60
CA ARG A 94 -37.69 33.95 -22.16
C ARG A 94 -38.00 32.55 -21.62
N GLN A 95 -38.53 31.63 -22.42
CA GLN A 95 -38.87 30.26 -22.03
C GLN A 95 -37.89 29.21 -22.57
N CYS A 96 -36.89 29.59 -23.36
CA CYS A 96 -35.97 28.66 -24.01
C CYS A 96 -34.67 28.40 -23.22
N ILE A 97 -34.28 27.13 -23.18
CA ILE A 97 -32.94 26.66 -22.78
C ILE A 97 -32.42 25.66 -23.81
N LEU A 98 -31.10 25.46 -23.82
CA LEU A 98 -30.47 24.35 -24.55
C LEU A 98 -30.04 23.26 -23.56
N ILE A 99 -29.99 22.02 -24.05
CA ILE A 99 -29.34 20.90 -23.35
C ILE A 99 -28.49 20.09 -24.33
N ARG A 100 -27.51 19.35 -23.80
CA ARG A 100 -26.63 18.48 -24.62
C ARG A 100 -27.30 17.16 -25.01
N GLY A 101 -28.21 16.66 -24.18
CA GLY A 101 -28.90 15.39 -24.35
C GLY A 101 -29.91 15.40 -25.49
N LEU A 102 -30.03 14.27 -26.18
CA LEU A 102 -31.02 14.01 -27.20
C LEU A 102 -32.23 13.31 -26.58
N PRO A 103 -33.47 13.56 -27.05
CA PRO A 103 -34.66 12.91 -26.52
C PRO A 103 -34.64 11.40 -26.79
N ASN A 104 -34.99 10.62 -25.77
CA ASN A 104 -35.20 9.18 -25.88
C ASN A 104 -36.59 8.93 -26.48
N GLY A 105 -36.67 8.82 -27.81
CA GLY A 105 -37.91 8.53 -28.55
C GLY A 105 -38.53 9.73 -29.29
N SER A 106 -39.67 9.47 -29.96
CA SER A 106 -40.31 10.42 -30.90
C SER A 106 -41.34 11.31 -30.21
N LYS A 107 -41.01 12.60 -29.96
CA LYS A 107 -41.91 13.75 -29.63
C LYS A 107 -43.04 13.51 -28.59
N CYS A 108 -43.20 14.22 -27.49
CA CYS A 108 -42.31 15.08 -26.76
C CYS A 108 -42.98 16.31 -26.08
N VAL A 109 -44.31 16.52 -26.18
CA VAL A 109 -44.99 17.70 -25.61
C VAL A 109 -45.27 17.41 -24.13
N ARG A 110 -44.69 18.22 -23.22
CA ARG A 110 -44.72 18.08 -21.74
C ARG A 110 -43.83 16.97 -21.16
N VAL A 111 -42.52 17.16 -21.24
CA VAL A 111 -41.52 16.24 -20.69
C VAL A 111 -40.70 16.87 -19.58
N ARG A 112 -40.29 16.02 -18.62
CA ARG A 112 -39.37 16.42 -17.54
C ARG A 112 -37.92 16.33 -18.02
N ARG A 113 -37.12 17.34 -17.69
CA ARG A 113 -35.68 17.37 -17.95
C ARG A 113 -34.92 16.41 -17.03
N THR A 114 -34.93 15.12 -17.37
CA THR A 114 -34.27 14.05 -16.60
C THR A 114 -33.49 13.11 -17.53
N ILE A 115 -32.51 12.40 -16.96
CA ILE A 115 -31.62 11.50 -17.70
C ILE A 115 -32.35 10.29 -18.32
N GLU A 116 -33.53 9.95 -17.81
CA GLU A 116 -34.38 8.90 -18.40
C GLU A 116 -35.01 9.35 -19.71
N ASN A 117 -35.29 10.65 -19.84
CA ASN A 117 -35.95 11.22 -21.02
C ASN A 117 -34.96 11.76 -22.05
N PHE A 118 -33.74 12.09 -21.63
CA PHE A 118 -32.70 12.63 -22.50
C PHE A 118 -31.37 11.94 -22.21
N ALA A 119 -30.74 11.40 -23.25
CA ALA A 119 -29.41 10.78 -23.16
C ALA A 119 -28.41 11.54 -24.03
N GLU A 120 -27.15 11.64 -23.59
CA GLU A 120 -26.09 12.04 -24.51
C GLU A 120 -25.91 10.96 -25.60
N HIS A 121 -25.60 11.37 -26.82
CA HIS A 121 -25.21 10.42 -27.86
C HIS A 121 -23.98 9.60 -27.37
N SER A 122 -23.86 8.33 -27.78
CA SER A 122 -22.78 7.43 -27.30
C SER A 122 -21.37 7.98 -27.52
N GLN A 123 -21.17 8.71 -28.63
CA GLN A 123 -19.93 9.42 -28.96
C GLN A 123 -19.86 10.85 -28.38
N GLY A 124 -20.92 11.37 -27.76
CA GLY A 124 -21.01 12.70 -27.19
C GLY A 124 -21.68 13.76 -28.08
N THR A 125 -21.51 15.02 -27.72
CA THR A 125 -22.07 16.19 -28.43
C THR A 125 -20.98 16.94 -29.20
N GLN A 126 -21.30 17.46 -30.39
CA GLN A 126 -20.35 18.12 -31.30
C GLN A 126 -20.23 19.63 -31.06
N TRP A 127 -20.76 20.14 -29.95
CA TRP A 127 -20.62 21.52 -29.55
C TRP A 127 -20.42 21.61 -28.03
N ALA A 128 -19.88 22.74 -27.58
CA ALA A 128 -19.67 23.02 -26.16
C ALA A 128 -20.03 24.48 -25.86
N MET A 129 -20.69 24.70 -24.72
CA MET A 129 -20.83 26.01 -24.09
C MET A 129 -19.89 26.04 -22.89
N LEU A 130 -18.92 26.94 -22.92
CA LEU A 130 -18.01 27.21 -21.81
C LEU A 130 -18.54 28.41 -21.05
N ASP A 131 -18.80 28.23 -19.76
CA ASP A 131 -19.35 29.29 -18.91
C ASP A 131 -18.25 29.89 -18.03
N PHE A 132 -18.21 31.21 -18.00
CA PHE A 132 -17.27 32.01 -17.22
C PHE A 132 -18.10 32.93 -16.33
N ASP A 133 -18.03 32.71 -15.01
CA ASP A 133 -18.78 33.50 -14.03
C ASP A 133 -17.83 34.30 -13.14
N ASN A 134 -17.92 35.62 -13.24
CA ASN A 134 -17.15 36.59 -12.48
C ASN A 134 -15.62 36.38 -12.53
N VAL A 135 -15.07 36.09 -13.71
CA VAL A 135 -13.62 35.92 -13.90
C VAL A 135 -12.89 37.23 -13.67
N ARG A 136 -11.86 37.22 -12.81
CA ARG A 136 -11.02 38.40 -12.54
C ARG A 136 -10.13 38.68 -13.75
N LEU A 137 -10.18 39.91 -14.24
CA LEU A 137 -9.40 40.41 -15.36
C LEU A 137 -8.17 41.20 -14.88
N PRO A 138 -7.17 41.41 -15.75
CA PRO A 138 -6.10 42.37 -15.51
C PRO A 138 -6.63 43.77 -15.18
N GLU A 139 -5.89 44.51 -14.36
CA GLU A 139 -6.26 45.87 -13.98
C GLU A 139 -6.41 46.77 -15.22
N GLY A 140 -7.48 47.57 -15.26
CA GLY A 140 -7.80 48.46 -16.37
C GLY A 140 -8.52 47.82 -17.58
N MET A 141 -8.69 46.49 -17.60
CA MET A 141 -9.42 45.82 -18.68
C MET A 141 -10.93 45.87 -18.46
N ASP A 142 -11.69 46.31 -19.48
CA ASP A 142 -13.15 46.37 -19.43
C ASP A 142 -13.79 44.97 -19.54
N PRO A 143 -14.55 44.50 -18.52
CA PRO A 143 -15.23 43.20 -18.54
C PRO A 143 -16.38 43.07 -19.54
N LEU A 144 -16.76 44.15 -20.21
CA LEU A 144 -17.80 44.19 -21.23
C LEU A 144 -17.23 44.32 -22.65
N SER A 145 -15.93 44.13 -22.82
CA SER A 145 -15.22 44.25 -24.10
C SER A 145 -14.86 42.90 -24.75
N CYS A 146 -14.78 42.86 -26.08
CA CYS A 146 -14.25 41.69 -26.79
C CYS A 146 -12.80 41.36 -26.41
N GLU A 147 -12.00 42.36 -26.03
CA GLU A 147 -10.62 42.14 -25.56
C GLU A 147 -10.59 41.25 -24.31
N SER A 148 -11.52 41.44 -23.38
CA SER A 148 -11.63 40.58 -22.19
C SER A 148 -12.02 39.14 -22.53
N ILE A 149 -12.83 38.95 -23.58
CA ILE A 149 -13.21 37.62 -24.08
C ILE A 149 -11.99 36.93 -24.73
N GLU A 150 -11.23 37.65 -25.55
CA GLU A 150 -9.99 37.14 -26.15
C GLU A 150 -8.95 36.81 -25.08
N TRP A 151 -8.86 37.62 -24.03
CA TRP A 151 -8.01 37.33 -22.89
C TRP A 151 -8.41 36.02 -22.19
N VAL A 152 -9.71 35.76 -21.97
CA VAL A 152 -10.12 34.49 -21.34
C VAL A 152 -9.91 33.28 -22.26
N ILE A 153 -10.07 33.46 -23.57
CA ILE A 153 -9.75 32.42 -24.57
C ILE A 153 -8.25 32.08 -24.53
N SER A 154 -7.37 33.06 -24.30
CA SER A 154 -5.93 32.79 -24.13
C SER A 154 -5.60 31.91 -22.92
N LYS A 155 -6.53 31.77 -21.96
CA LYS A 155 -6.43 30.86 -20.80
C LYS A 155 -6.98 29.47 -21.05
N LEU A 156 -7.64 29.24 -22.19
CA LEU A 156 -8.09 27.93 -22.62
C LEU A 156 -6.93 27.14 -23.26
N PRO A 157 -7.10 25.81 -23.47
CA PRO A 157 -6.17 25.04 -24.28
C PRO A 157 -5.96 25.67 -25.67
N GLY A 158 -4.76 25.52 -26.23
CA GLY A 158 -4.37 26.17 -27.50
C GLY A 158 -5.30 25.83 -28.67
N GLU A 159 -6.00 24.70 -28.61
CA GLU A 159 -7.00 24.29 -29.61
C GLU A 159 -8.18 25.27 -29.74
N PHE A 160 -8.44 26.10 -28.72
CA PHE A 160 -9.53 27.08 -28.70
C PHE A 160 -9.14 28.47 -29.21
N HIS A 161 -7.84 28.79 -29.30
CA HIS A 161 -7.38 30.17 -29.52
C HIS A 161 -7.73 30.72 -30.91
N ASP A 162 -7.67 29.85 -31.91
CA ASP A 162 -7.87 30.16 -33.32
C ASP A 162 -9.23 29.69 -33.86
N ALA A 163 -10.10 29.19 -32.99
CA ALA A 163 -11.41 28.69 -33.37
C ALA A 163 -12.47 29.81 -33.35
N THR A 164 -13.30 29.86 -34.40
CA THR A 164 -14.47 30.73 -34.48
C THR A 164 -15.42 30.37 -33.34
N TYR A 165 -15.91 31.38 -32.63
CA TYR A 165 -16.77 31.21 -31.46
C TYR A 165 -17.93 32.19 -31.47
N PHE A 166 -19.03 31.79 -30.82
CA PHE A 166 -20.15 32.67 -30.54
C PHE A 166 -20.12 33.02 -29.06
N TYR A 167 -20.10 34.31 -28.73
CA TYR A 167 -20.16 34.77 -27.34
C TYR A 167 -21.57 35.23 -26.99
N GLN A 168 -21.94 35.04 -25.74
CA GLN A 168 -23.15 35.60 -25.15
C GLN A 168 -22.84 36.03 -23.72
N TYR A 169 -22.90 37.32 -23.42
CA TYR A 169 -22.75 37.83 -22.07
C TYR A 169 -23.88 37.33 -21.17
N SER A 170 -23.52 36.85 -19.98
CA SER A 170 -24.48 36.27 -19.06
C SER A 170 -25.53 37.30 -18.62
N ALA A 171 -26.67 36.81 -18.15
CA ALA A 171 -27.78 37.65 -17.71
C ALA A 171 -27.45 38.62 -16.54
N SER A 172 -26.30 38.51 -15.88
CA SER A 172 -25.83 39.49 -14.87
C SER A 172 -24.78 40.48 -15.38
N ALA A 173 -24.26 40.30 -16.59
CA ALA A 173 -23.22 41.17 -17.14
C ALA A 173 -23.75 42.60 -17.35
N GLY A 174 -23.00 43.58 -16.85
CA GLY A 174 -23.25 45.01 -17.01
C GLY A 174 -24.37 45.59 -16.13
N ILE A 175 -25.03 44.80 -15.28
CA ILE A 175 -26.11 45.29 -14.40
C ILE A 175 -25.52 46.10 -13.25
N LEU A 176 -26.02 47.32 -13.05
CA LEU A 176 -25.61 48.22 -11.96
C LEU A 176 -26.53 48.10 -10.75
N GLY A 177 -25.95 48.24 -9.55
CA GLY A 177 -26.66 48.46 -8.30
C GLY A 177 -27.29 49.86 -8.22
N ALA A 178 -28.05 50.10 -7.15
CA ALA A 178 -28.68 51.40 -6.92
C ALA A 178 -27.66 52.53 -6.69
N ASP A 179 -26.44 52.17 -6.27
CA ASP A 179 -25.26 53.02 -6.07
C ASP A 179 -24.47 53.29 -7.35
N GLY A 180 -24.88 52.74 -8.49
CA GLY A 180 -24.18 52.86 -9.77
C GLY A 180 -22.97 51.92 -9.91
N VAL A 181 -22.71 51.05 -8.94
CA VAL A 181 -21.60 50.09 -8.99
C VAL A 181 -22.06 48.79 -9.65
N PRO A 182 -21.26 48.15 -10.52
CA PRO A 182 -21.63 46.86 -11.12
C PRO A 182 -21.89 45.78 -10.08
N LEU A 183 -23.00 45.04 -10.23
CA LEU A 183 -23.34 43.90 -9.35
C LEU A 183 -22.31 42.77 -9.43
N LYS A 184 -21.61 42.65 -10.57
CA LYS A 184 -20.47 41.77 -10.77
C LYS A 184 -19.39 42.55 -11.53
N THR A 185 -18.16 42.52 -11.01
CA THR A 185 -17.03 43.29 -11.54
C THR A 185 -16.16 42.51 -12.52
N GLY A 186 -16.24 41.18 -12.54
CA GLY A 186 -15.49 40.33 -13.47
C GLY A 186 -16.19 40.10 -14.81
N LEU A 187 -15.51 39.39 -15.71
CA LEU A 187 -16.10 38.90 -16.96
C LEU A 187 -17.16 37.83 -16.67
N ASN A 188 -18.33 37.96 -17.31
CA ASN A 188 -19.42 37.02 -17.20
C ASN A 188 -19.97 36.67 -18.59
N VAL A 189 -19.53 35.56 -19.18
CA VAL A 189 -19.80 35.24 -20.59
C VAL A 189 -19.94 33.74 -20.82
N HIS A 190 -20.79 33.37 -21.76
CA HIS A 190 -20.92 32.02 -22.30
C HIS A 190 -20.26 31.99 -23.69
N LEU A 191 -19.31 31.07 -23.90
CA LEU A 191 -18.64 30.88 -25.18
C LEU A 191 -19.07 29.56 -25.81
N PHE A 192 -19.63 29.63 -27.02
CA PHE A 192 -20.05 28.48 -27.79
C PHE A 192 -19.00 28.15 -28.85
N PHE A 193 -18.58 26.88 -28.85
CA PHE A 193 -17.63 26.33 -29.81
C PHE A 193 -18.22 25.13 -30.54
N TRP A 194 -17.92 25.02 -31.83
CA TRP A 194 -18.13 23.80 -32.60
C TRP A 194 -16.92 22.89 -32.47
N LEU A 195 -17.12 21.59 -32.29
CA LEU A 195 -16.07 20.59 -32.15
C LEU A 195 -15.91 19.83 -33.48
N ASP A 196 -14.67 19.50 -33.85
CA ASP A 196 -14.38 18.70 -35.05
C ASP A 196 -15.03 17.30 -35.02
N ARG A 197 -15.26 16.78 -33.81
CA ARG A 197 -15.97 15.53 -33.55
C ARG A 197 -16.83 15.60 -32.28
N ARG A 198 -17.69 14.61 -32.11
CA ARG A 198 -18.48 14.43 -30.88
C ARG A 198 -17.56 14.08 -29.70
N ILE A 199 -17.81 14.69 -28.54
CA ILE A 199 -17.08 14.42 -27.30
C ILE A 199 -18.06 14.35 -26.13
N GLN A 200 -17.88 13.34 -25.27
CA GLN A 200 -18.70 13.18 -24.07
C GLN A 200 -18.47 14.34 -23.11
N GLY A 201 -19.56 14.92 -22.58
CA GLY A 201 -19.49 16.11 -21.74
C GLY A 201 -18.60 15.93 -20.51
N ARG A 202 -18.67 14.76 -19.85
CA ARG A 202 -17.83 14.43 -18.68
C ARG A 202 -16.34 14.42 -18.99
N GLN A 203 -15.94 13.92 -20.16
CA GLN A 203 -14.53 13.89 -20.58
C GLN A 203 -14.03 15.30 -20.91
N LEU A 204 -14.83 16.10 -21.63
CA LEU A 204 -14.49 17.48 -21.96
C LEU A 204 -14.38 18.36 -20.71
N SER A 205 -15.33 18.23 -19.78
CA SER A 205 -15.33 18.92 -18.48
C SER A 205 -14.06 18.61 -17.67
N ALA A 206 -13.66 17.34 -17.62
CA ALA A 206 -12.45 16.91 -16.94
C ALA A 206 -11.18 17.44 -17.61
N TYR A 207 -11.12 17.45 -18.94
CA TYR A 207 -10.00 17.99 -19.70
C TYR A 207 -9.80 19.49 -19.41
N LEU A 208 -10.87 20.28 -19.50
CA LEU A 208 -10.82 21.72 -19.25
C LEU A 208 -10.49 22.03 -17.79
N SER A 209 -11.08 21.29 -16.84
CA SER A 209 -10.77 21.45 -15.41
C SER A 209 -9.30 21.17 -15.13
N LEU A 210 -8.75 20.09 -15.70
CA LEU A 210 -7.34 19.74 -15.55
C LEU A 210 -6.44 20.84 -16.10
N HIS A 211 -6.74 21.35 -17.31
CA HIS A 211 -5.99 22.44 -17.91
C HIS A 211 -6.00 23.70 -17.03
N CYS A 212 -7.17 24.08 -16.50
CA CYS A 212 -7.30 25.21 -15.58
C CYS A 212 -6.38 25.05 -14.35
N MET A 213 -6.34 23.86 -13.77
CA MET A 213 -5.49 23.57 -12.60
C MET A 213 -4.00 23.56 -12.95
N GLU A 214 -3.61 23.01 -14.11
CA GLU A 214 -2.22 22.95 -14.57
C GLU A 214 -1.66 24.32 -14.97
N THR A 215 -2.52 25.25 -15.42
CA THR A 215 -2.13 26.60 -15.86
C THR A 215 -2.34 27.69 -14.81
N GLY A 216 -2.89 27.34 -13.64
CA GLY A 216 -3.18 28.32 -12.59
C GLY A 216 -4.45 29.14 -12.81
N PHE A 217 -5.30 28.78 -13.78
CA PHE A 217 -6.56 29.45 -14.06
C PHE A 217 -7.70 28.93 -13.15
N TYR A 218 -7.57 29.15 -11.85
CA TYR A 218 -8.56 28.79 -10.83
C TYR A 218 -8.49 29.75 -9.64
N THR A 219 -9.49 29.67 -8.77
CA THR A 219 -9.48 30.31 -7.45
C THR A 219 -9.58 29.24 -6.36
N LEU A 220 -8.85 29.44 -5.28
CA LEU A 220 -8.77 28.53 -4.15
C LEU A 220 -8.94 29.34 -2.86
N GLY A 221 -9.90 28.94 -2.02
CA GLY A 221 -10.25 29.65 -0.80
C GLY A 221 -11.28 28.90 0.02
N GLU A 222 -11.88 29.55 1.01
CA GLU A 222 -12.97 28.99 1.81
C GLU A 222 -14.33 29.32 1.16
N ASP A 223 -15.24 28.33 1.09
CA ASP A 223 -16.62 28.57 0.70
C ASP A 223 -17.43 29.19 1.85
N LYS A 224 -18.70 29.54 1.59
CA LYS A 224 -19.59 30.11 2.62
C LYS A 224 -19.78 29.21 3.85
N GLY A 225 -19.46 27.91 3.75
CA GLY A 225 -19.52 26.95 4.85
C GLY A 225 -18.15 26.67 5.49
N GLY A 226 -17.12 27.49 5.22
CA GLY A 226 -15.78 27.36 5.80
C GLY A 226 -14.93 26.22 5.21
N ASN A 227 -15.38 25.58 4.12
CA ASN A 227 -14.66 24.46 3.51
C ASN A 227 -13.69 24.97 2.44
N ALA A 228 -12.49 24.39 2.39
CA ALA A 228 -11.57 24.67 1.29
C ALA A 228 -12.19 24.22 -0.04
N ALA A 229 -12.37 25.16 -0.96
CA ALA A 229 -13.04 24.97 -2.23
C ALA A 229 -12.16 25.49 -3.38
N LEU A 230 -11.96 24.64 -4.38
CA LEU A 230 -11.32 24.98 -5.64
C LEU A 230 -12.39 25.21 -6.71
N VAL A 231 -12.41 26.42 -7.27
CA VAL A 231 -13.26 26.81 -8.39
C VAL A 231 -12.38 27.06 -9.61
N VAL A 232 -12.50 26.20 -10.62
CA VAL A 232 -11.78 26.35 -11.89
C VAL A 232 -12.34 27.53 -12.70
N GLY A 233 -11.52 28.16 -13.53
CA GLY A 233 -11.91 29.35 -14.27
C GLY A 233 -12.96 29.12 -15.36
N VAL A 234 -13.06 27.89 -15.90
CA VAL A 234 -14.16 27.46 -16.76
C VAL A 234 -15.16 26.67 -15.92
N ASP A 235 -16.40 27.14 -15.75
CA ASP A 235 -17.41 26.40 -14.98
C ASP A 235 -17.69 25.07 -15.69
N PRO A 236 -17.42 23.94 -15.04
CA PRO A 236 -17.66 22.62 -15.61
C PRO A 236 -19.15 22.24 -15.65
N ALA A 237 -20.03 22.91 -14.91
CA ALA A 237 -21.44 22.52 -14.77
C ALA A 237 -22.16 22.29 -16.10
N PRO A 238 -22.08 23.19 -17.12
CA PRO A 238 -22.73 23.01 -18.42
C PRO A 238 -22.35 21.71 -19.16
N LEU A 239 -21.21 21.12 -18.83
CA LEU A 239 -20.67 19.94 -19.52
C LEU A 239 -20.83 18.64 -18.73
N ARG A 240 -21.14 18.72 -17.42
CA ARG A 240 -21.14 17.54 -16.52
C ARG A 240 -22.31 16.57 -16.75
N SER A 241 -23.44 17.08 -17.23
CA SER A 241 -24.62 16.26 -17.52
C SER A 241 -25.28 16.68 -18.83
N GLU A 242 -25.80 15.67 -19.52
CA GLU A 242 -26.64 15.74 -20.70
C GLU A 242 -27.91 16.58 -20.51
N VAL A 243 -28.44 16.66 -19.28
CA VAL A 243 -29.66 17.42 -18.95
C VAL A 243 -29.38 18.76 -18.27
N GLN A 244 -28.11 19.15 -18.09
CA GLN A 244 -27.80 20.46 -17.53
C GLN A 244 -28.32 21.56 -18.49
N ALA A 245 -29.05 22.53 -17.93
CA ALA A 245 -29.61 23.63 -18.70
C ALA A 245 -28.51 24.63 -19.06
N HIS A 246 -28.47 25.00 -20.33
CA HIS A 246 -27.71 26.13 -20.84
C HIS A 246 -28.69 27.27 -21.02
N TYR A 247 -28.64 28.23 -20.08
CA TYR A 247 -29.54 29.37 -20.06
C TYR A 247 -29.11 30.40 -21.10
N ILE A 248 -29.82 30.42 -22.24
CA ILE A 248 -29.52 31.32 -23.37
C ILE A 248 -30.46 32.53 -23.45
N ALA A 249 -31.52 32.55 -22.64
CA ALA A 249 -32.53 33.60 -22.67
C ALA A 249 -32.00 34.93 -22.07
N ALA A 250 -32.18 36.02 -22.81
CA ALA A 250 -31.75 37.36 -22.39
C ALA A 250 -32.48 37.83 -21.11
N PRO A 251 -31.82 38.63 -20.24
CA PRO A 251 -32.45 39.13 -19.01
C PRO A 251 -33.60 40.08 -19.33
N THR A 252 -34.65 40.05 -18.51
CA THR A 252 -35.64 41.12 -18.46
C THR A 252 -35.12 42.21 -17.53
N ILE A 253 -34.95 43.42 -18.05
CA ILE A 253 -34.48 44.58 -17.30
C ILE A 253 -35.64 45.56 -17.22
N ASP A 254 -36.23 45.71 -16.04
CA ASP A 254 -37.38 46.61 -15.83
C ASP A 254 -36.95 48.07 -15.83
N THR A 255 -37.92 48.96 -16.07
CA THR A 255 -37.75 50.41 -16.03
C THR A 255 -37.07 50.85 -14.73
N GLY A 256 -35.96 51.60 -14.86
CA GLY A 256 -35.19 52.15 -13.73
C GLY A 256 -33.96 51.32 -13.32
N VAL A 257 -33.76 50.13 -13.87
CA VAL A 257 -32.50 49.36 -13.72
C VAL A 257 -31.55 49.72 -14.86
N VAL A 258 -30.30 50.05 -14.56
CA VAL A 258 -29.29 50.44 -15.56
C VAL A 258 -28.41 49.24 -15.89
N CYS A 259 -28.18 49.04 -17.19
CA CYS A 259 -27.24 48.07 -17.72
C CYS A 259 -26.24 48.78 -18.64
N GLN A 260 -24.95 48.62 -18.37
CA GLN A 260 -23.86 49.20 -19.18
C GLN A 260 -23.73 48.52 -20.56
N LEU A 261 -24.26 47.30 -20.69
CA LEU A 261 -24.24 46.55 -21.93
C LEU A 261 -25.50 46.83 -22.77
N ALA A 262 -25.31 47.39 -23.96
CA ALA A 262 -26.38 47.55 -24.94
C ALA A 262 -26.90 46.17 -25.44
N PRO A 263 -28.21 46.02 -25.70
CA PRO A 263 -28.80 44.74 -26.15
C PRO A 263 -28.08 44.10 -27.35
N GLU A 264 -27.69 44.92 -28.33
CA GLU A 264 -26.98 44.53 -29.55
C GLU A 264 -25.56 44.02 -29.31
N ASN A 265 -24.92 44.43 -28.21
CA ASN A 265 -23.56 44.01 -27.84
C ASN A 265 -23.56 42.81 -26.89
N ARG A 266 -24.74 42.25 -26.57
CA ARG A 266 -24.87 41.14 -25.62
C ARG A 266 -24.40 39.80 -26.18
N GLN A 267 -24.42 39.63 -27.49
CA GLN A 267 -24.01 38.40 -28.13
C GLN A 267 -23.50 38.64 -29.55
N GLY A 268 -22.66 37.75 -30.07
CA GLY A 268 -22.15 37.88 -31.43
C GLY A 268 -21.24 36.72 -31.86
N LEU A 269 -21.05 36.60 -33.17
CA LEU A 269 -20.15 35.63 -33.78
C LEU A 269 -18.80 36.30 -34.09
N VAL A 270 -17.71 35.76 -33.53
CA VAL A 270 -16.34 36.22 -33.80
C VAL A 270 -15.65 35.21 -34.70
N ARG A 271 -15.30 35.63 -35.91
CA ARG A 271 -14.64 34.77 -36.90
C ARG A 271 -13.13 34.70 -36.66
N LYS A 272 -12.61 33.47 -36.67
CA LYS A 272 -11.18 33.14 -36.58
C LYS A 272 -10.78 32.22 -37.75
N THR A 273 -9.52 31.81 -37.78
CA THR A 273 -8.93 30.99 -38.85
C THR A 273 -9.52 29.58 -38.94
N SER A 274 -9.97 29.00 -37.83
CA SER A 274 -10.63 27.69 -37.79
C SER A 274 -12.13 27.81 -37.52
N GLN A 275 -12.96 26.95 -38.12
CA GLN A 275 -14.42 26.92 -37.91
C GLN A 275 -14.86 25.95 -36.80
N SER A 276 -13.91 25.17 -36.26
CA SER A 276 -14.13 24.20 -35.20
C SER A 276 -12.88 24.02 -34.35
N VAL A 277 -13.05 23.59 -33.10
CA VAL A 277 -11.98 23.20 -32.19
C VAL A 277 -11.58 21.75 -32.48
N THR A 278 -10.29 21.51 -32.74
CA THR A 278 -9.74 20.16 -32.96
C THR A 278 -9.04 19.68 -31.70
N LEU A 279 -9.73 18.88 -30.88
CA LEU A 279 -9.20 18.41 -29.61
C LEU A 279 -8.32 17.14 -29.77
N PRO A 280 -7.25 17.00 -28.96
CA PRO A 280 -6.46 15.77 -28.92
C PRO A 280 -7.31 14.58 -28.44
N ALA A 281 -6.83 13.36 -28.66
CA ALA A 281 -7.50 12.17 -28.14
C ALA A 281 -7.54 12.22 -26.60
N LEU A 282 -8.74 12.35 -26.03
CA LEU A 282 -8.93 12.44 -24.59
C LEU A 282 -8.81 11.04 -23.96
N ALA A 283 -7.79 10.84 -23.13
CA ALA A 283 -7.60 9.58 -22.44
C ALA A 283 -8.76 9.30 -21.46
N GLU A 284 -9.19 8.04 -21.36
CA GLU A 284 -10.25 7.62 -20.44
C GLU A 284 -9.92 7.92 -18.96
N ALA A 285 -8.62 8.07 -18.64
CA ALA A 285 -8.15 8.43 -17.31
C ALA A 285 -8.17 9.94 -16.97
N VAL A 286 -8.52 10.83 -17.91
CA VAL A 286 -8.45 12.29 -17.70
C VAL A 286 -9.26 12.76 -16.50
N ALA A 287 -10.46 12.21 -16.28
CA ALA A 287 -11.31 12.52 -15.14
C ALA A 287 -10.65 12.15 -13.80
N ARG A 288 -9.99 10.99 -13.74
CA ARG A 288 -9.25 10.55 -12.55
C ARG A 288 -8.05 11.47 -12.27
N LYS A 289 -7.33 11.87 -13.33
CA LYS A 289 -6.20 12.81 -13.20
C LYS A 289 -6.67 14.18 -12.70
N ALA A 290 -7.74 14.73 -13.27
CA ALA A 290 -8.32 16.00 -12.83
C ALA A 290 -8.73 15.95 -11.35
N GLN A 291 -9.43 14.90 -10.92
CA GLN A 291 -9.84 14.73 -9.53
C GLN A 291 -8.63 14.63 -8.58
N ALA A 292 -7.58 13.92 -8.98
CA ALA A 292 -6.35 13.81 -8.19
C ALA A 292 -5.64 15.16 -8.01
N VAL A 293 -5.49 15.94 -9.09
CA VAL A 293 -4.88 17.29 -9.03
C VAL A 293 -5.72 18.24 -8.17
N LYS A 294 -7.05 18.21 -8.29
CA LYS A 294 -7.94 19.02 -7.45
C LYS A 294 -7.78 18.70 -5.96
N ALA A 295 -7.76 17.41 -5.63
CA ALA A 295 -7.58 16.94 -4.25
C ALA A 295 -6.21 17.37 -3.70
N GLN A 296 -5.15 17.27 -4.51
CA GLN A 296 -3.82 17.73 -4.15
C GLN A 296 -3.80 19.22 -3.83
N LEU A 297 -4.26 20.09 -4.74
CA LEU A 297 -4.29 21.54 -4.55
C LEU A 297 -5.11 21.94 -3.32
N THR A 298 -6.27 21.30 -3.11
CA THR A 298 -7.12 21.56 -1.95
C THR A 298 -6.43 21.16 -0.64
N ASN A 299 -5.74 20.02 -0.62
CA ASN A 299 -5.00 19.56 0.55
C ASN A 299 -3.76 20.43 0.84
N ASP A 300 -3.06 20.91 -0.20
CA ASP A 300 -1.94 21.85 -0.07
C ASP A 300 -2.40 23.19 0.51
N TYR A 301 -3.57 23.68 0.11
CA TYR A 301 -4.19 24.85 0.71
C TYR A 301 -4.53 24.62 2.18
N LYS A 302 -5.22 23.52 2.50
CA LYS A 302 -5.53 23.15 3.89
C LYS A 302 -4.27 23.11 4.75
N ARG A 303 -3.19 22.52 4.24
CA ARG A 303 -1.89 22.42 4.90
C ARG A 303 -1.28 23.79 5.19
N THR A 304 -1.26 24.68 4.22
CA THR A 304 -0.67 26.03 4.35
C THR A 304 -1.51 26.97 5.21
N HIS A 305 -2.81 26.70 5.35
CA HIS A 305 -3.76 27.54 6.08
C HIS A 305 -4.18 26.96 7.44
N GLY A 306 -3.37 26.04 8.01
CA GLY A 306 -3.50 25.61 9.41
C GLY A 306 -4.61 24.60 9.71
N TYR A 307 -5.16 23.90 8.71
CA TYR A 307 -6.14 22.84 8.95
C TYR A 307 -5.49 21.63 9.64
N LYS A 308 -6.24 20.98 10.53
CA LYS A 308 -5.84 19.72 11.19
C LYS A 308 -6.59 18.55 10.57
N THR A 309 -5.86 17.54 10.08
CA THR A 309 -6.47 16.30 9.57
C THR A 309 -6.62 15.29 10.69
N HIS A 310 -7.82 14.73 10.81
CA HIS A 310 -8.19 13.72 11.78
C HIS A 310 -8.59 12.42 11.06
N ALA A 311 -8.37 11.29 11.71
CA ALA A 311 -8.84 9.99 11.26
C ALA A 311 -9.87 9.44 12.26
N THR A 312 -10.99 8.97 11.76
CA THR A 312 -11.99 8.26 12.56
C THR A 312 -12.16 6.84 12.03
N LEU A 313 -12.27 5.90 12.96
CA LEU A 313 -12.56 4.49 12.67
C LEU A 313 -14.05 4.24 12.85
N THR A 314 -14.65 3.64 11.83
CA THR A 314 -16.08 3.35 11.82
C THR A 314 -16.34 1.92 11.42
N ARG A 315 -17.34 1.29 12.04
CA ARG A 315 -17.82 -0.04 11.69
C ARG A 315 -19.10 0.07 10.86
N VAL A 316 -19.08 -0.52 9.67
CA VAL A 316 -20.19 -0.58 8.70
C VAL A 316 -20.38 -2.02 8.27
N ASP A 317 -21.57 -2.60 8.47
CA ASP A 317 -21.89 -3.97 8.06
C ASP A 317 -20.81 -5.00 8.45
N GLY A 318 -20.30 -4.90 9.69
CA GLY A 318 -19.26 -5.78 10.21
C GLY A 318 -17.83 -5.47 9.76
N LYS A 319 -17.62 -4.52 8.84
CA LYS A 319 -16.30 -4.09 8.36
C LYS A 319 -15.86 -2.81 9.05
N VAL A 320 -14.57 -2.68 9.36
CA VAL A 320 -14.00 -1.44 9.88
C VAL A 320 -13.44 -0.63 8.70
N ALA A 321 -13.67 0.69 8.70
CA ALA A 321 -13.18 1.63 7.71
C ALA A 321 -12.47 2.81 8.40
N VAL A 322 -11.43 3.33 7.74
CA VAL A 322 -10.74 4.56 8.14
C VAL A 322 -11.27 5.71 7.29
N THR A 323 -11.85 6.72 7.93
CA THR A 323 -12.26 7.96 7.26
C THR A 323 -11.40 9.11 7.75
N ARG A 324 -10.71 9.80 6.83
CA ARG A 324 -9.93 11.01 7.14
C ARG A 324 -10.74 12.25 6.83
N TYR A 325 -10.74 13.24 7.70
CA TYR A 325 -11.45 14.50 7.55
C TYR A 325 -10.62 15.66 8.10
N SER A 326 -10.84 16.87 7.58
CA SER A 326 -10.08 18.06 7.96
C SER A 326 -10.93 19.02 8.81
N ILE A 327 -10.34 19.59 9.85
CA ILE A 327 -10.95 20.62 10.69
C ILE A 327 -10.20 21.93 10.46
N ALA A 328 -10.95 23.01 10.17
CA ALA A 328 -10.41 24.35 10.00
C ALA A 328 -9.86 24.91 11.33
N PRO A 329 -8.82 25.75 11.31
CA PRO A 329 -8.32 26.39 12.52
C PRO A 329 -9.35 27.38 13.08
N ASN A 330 -9.44 27.47 14.42
CA ASN A 330 -10.22 28.52 15.07
C ASN A 330 -9.51 29.87 14.87
N ARG A 331 -10.12 30.80 14.13
CA ARG A 331 -9.66 32.18 13.98
C ARG A 331 -10.43 33.08 14.95
N VAL A 332 -9.72 33.95 15.68
CA VAL A 332 -10.31 34.84 16.70
C VAL A 332 -11.30 35.83 16.07
N ASP A 333 -11.02 36.25 14.84
CA ASP A 333 -11.79 37.31 14.15
C ASP A 333 -12.98 36.74 13.36
N GLN A 334 -13.03 35.42 13.15
CA GLN A 334 -14.09 34.68 12.47
C GLN A 334 -14.17 33.27 13.08
N PRO A 335 -15.06 33.02 14.05
CA PRO A 335 -15.23 31.68 14.60
C PRO A 335 -15.59 30.74 13.45
N ALA A 336 -14.83 29.64 13.32
CA ALA A 336 -15.03 28.69 12.23
C ALA A 336 -16.47 28.15 12.29
N GLN A 337 -17.32 28.52 11.33
CA GLN A 337 -18.59 27.83 11.12
C GLN A 337 -18.24 26.40 10.70
N ARG A 338 -18.52 25.43 11.57
CA ARG A 338 -18.20 24.02 11.32
C ARG A 338 -19.16 23.46 10.27
N GLY A 339 -18.69 23.34 9.02
CA GLY A 339 -19.40 22.66 7.96
C GLY A 339 -20.78 23.25 7.66
N ARG A 340 -21.55 22.53 6.83
CA ARG A 340 -22.92 22.91 6.47
C ARG A 340 -23.89 22.52 7.59
N THR A 341 -24.85 23.39 7.90
CA THR A 341 -25.91 23.07 8.87
C THR A 341 -27.00 22.22 8.19
N LEU A 342 -27.26 21.02 8.71
CA LEU A 342 -28.32 20.13 8.23
C LEU A 342 -29.70 20.72 8.57
N VAL A 343 -30.59 20.76 7.58
CA VAL A 343 -31.98 21.24 7.71
C VAL A 343 -32.96 20.07 7.69
N ASP A 344 -32.79 19.15 6.74
CA ASP A 344 -33.68 18.02 6.51
C ASP A 344 -32.86 16.87 5.90
N ALA A 345 -33.36 15.64 6.03
CA ALA A 345 -32.79 14.47 5.42
C ALA A 345 -33.90 13.51 4.94
N LYS A 346 -33.87 13.13 3.66
CA LYS A 346 -34.90 12.26 3.06
C LYS A 346 -34.32 10.92 2.65
N LEU A 347 -34.83 9.87 3.28
CA LEU A 347 -34.47 8.50 2.95
C LEU A 347 -35.17 8.04 1.67
N SER A 348 -34.45 7.33 0.80
CA SER A 348 -34.99 6.72 -0.40
C SER A 348 -35.95 5.57 -0.06
N LYS A 349 -36.85 5.24 -1.00
CA LYS A 349 -37.86 4.19 -0.82
C LYS A 349 -37.27 2.81 -0.52
N ASP A 350 -36.07 2.53 -1.03
CA ASP A 350 -35.32 1.29 -0.82
C ASP A 350 -34.43 1.32 0.44
N GLY A 351 -34.37 2.44 1.15
CA GLY A 351 -33.59 2.60 2.38
C GLY A 351 -32.07 2.62 2.20
N ASN A 352 -31.57 2.70 0.97
CA ASN A 352 -30.14 2.65 0.67
C ASN A 352 -29.46 4.01 0.54
N TYR A 353 -30.24 5.08 0.30
CA TYR A 353 -29.74 6.42 0.02
C TYR A 353 -30.43 7.44 0.93
N LEU A 354 -29.66 8.35 1.50
CA LEU A 354 -30.15 9.47 2.28
C LEU A 354 -29.80 10.77 1.57
N THR A 355 -30.79 11.51 1.08
CA THR A 355 -30.58 12.84 0.51
C THR A 355 -30.50 13.88 1.62
N LEU A 356 -29.48 14.74 1.62
CA LEU A 356 -29.21 15.73 2.65
C LEU A 356 -29.57 17.13 2.16
N PHE A 357 -30.21 17.94 3.01
CA PHE A 357 -30.57 19.32 2.74
C PHE A 357 -29.86 20.26 3.72
N PHE A 358 -29.20 21.31 3.21
CA PHE A 358 -28.42 22.22 4.02
C PHE A 358 -28.92 23.67 3.98
N VAL A 359 -28.61 24.46 5.01
CA VAL A 359 -28.89 25.90 5.04
C VAL A 359 -28.10 26.61 3.94
N GLY A 360 -28.76 27.50 3.18
CA GLY A 360 -28.11 28.33 2.16
C GLY A 360 -27.64 27.55 0.92
N GLU A 361 -28.11 26.32 0.73
CA GLU A 361 -27.76 25.49 -0.42
C GLU A 361 -28.41 26.05 -1.71
N GLY A 362 -27.58 26.35 -2.71
CA GLY A 362 -28.06 26.92 -3.98
C GLY A 362 -28.99 25.99 -4.76
N SER A 363 -28.74 24.68 -4.66
CA SER A 363 -29.58 23.61 -5.24
C SER A 363 -29.95 22.63 -4.12
N PRO A 364 -31.15 22.72 -3.53
CA PRO A 364 -31.55 21.88 -2.40
C PRO A 364 -31.41 20.39 -2.71
N GLY A 365 -30.81 19.63 -1.79
CA GLY A 365 -30.66 18.18 -1.93
C GLY A 365 -29.52 17.78 -2.85
N SER A 366 -28.47 18.61 -2.95
CA SER A 366 -27.35 18.32 -3.86
C SER A 366 -26.41 17.24 -3.35
N TRP A 367 -26.51 16.85 -2.08
CA TRP A 367 -25.68 15.81 -1.46
C TRP A 367 -26.52 14.63 -0.99
N TYR A 368 -25.93 13.45 -1.04
CA TYR A 368 -26.51 12.23 -0.49
C TYR A 368 -25.46 11.35 0.18
N VAL A 369 -25.93 10.43 1.01
CA VAL A 369 -25.13 9.41 1.69
C VAL A 369 -25.67 8.04 1.30
N THR A 370 -24.78 7.05 1.20
CA THR A 370 -25.16 5.66 0.88
C THR A 370 -24.94 4.76 2.09
N LYS A 371 -25.82 3.78 2.30
CA LYS A 371 -25.69 2.82 3.40
C LYS A 371 -24.36 2.06 3.41
N GLY A 372 -23.80 1.75 2.24
CA GLY A 372 -22.51 1.05 2.13
C GLY A 372 -21.28 1.93 2.37
N ARG A 373 -21.43 3.26 2.35
CA ARG A 373 -20.37 4.24 2.64
C ARG A 373 -20.95 5.42 3.42
N PRO A 374 -21.46 5.18 4.64
CA PRO A 374 -22.24 6.17 5.34
C PRO A 374 -21.39 7.31 5.90
N GLN A 375 -20.06 7.19 5.85
CA GLN A 375 -19.11 8.23 6.26
C GLN A 375 -18.78 9.24 5.16
N LEU A 376 -19.29 9.06 3.94
CA LEU A 376 -18.99 9.94 2.80
C LEU A 376 -20.28 10.60 2.31
N GLY A 377 -20.29 11.93 2.30
CA GLY A 377 -21.23 12.70 1.51
C GLY A 377 -20.80 12.66 0.04
N VAL A 378 -21.73 12.34 -0.84
CA VAL A 378 -21.52 12.31 -2.29
C VAL A 378 -22.39 13.37 -2.93
N ARG A 379 -21.81 14.21 -3.79
CA ARG A 379 -22.57 15.23 -4.52
C ARG A 379 -23.21 14.64 -5.77
N HIS A 380 -24.50 14.94 -5.97
CA HIS A 380 -25.22 14.61 -7.19
C HIS A 380 -24.59 15.31 -8.41
N GLY A 381 -24.57 14.60 -9.55
CA GLY A 381 -24.04 15.10 -10.81
C GLY A 381 -22.59 14.70 -11.08
N ASP A 382 -21.64 15.13 -10.24
CA ASP A 382 -20.21 14.88 -10.45
C ASP A 382 -19.60 13.82 -9.53
N SER A 383 -20.38 13.26 -8.60
CA SER A 383 -19.92 12.23 -7.66
C SER A 383 -18.72 12.68 -6.81
N GLU A 384 -18.56 13.99 -6.59
CA GLU A 384 -17.56 14.49 -5.65
C GLU A 384 -17.86 13.92 -4.26
N THR A 385 -16.83 13.38 -3.60
CA THR A 385 -16.95 12.76 -2.29
C THR A 385 -16.23 13.59 -1.25
N VAL A 386 -16.91 13.88 -0.14
CA VAL A 386 -16.34 14.58 1.02
C VAL A 386 -16.67 13.75 2.27
N PRO A 387 -15.74 13.59 3.22
CA PRO A 387 -16.05 13.02 4.52
C PRO A 387 -17.26 13.69 5.14
N LEU A 388 -18.26 12.92 5.57
CA LEU A 388 -19.53 13.45 6.05
C LEU A 388 -19.34 14.39 7.25
N LYS A 389 -18.39 14.06 8.13
CA LYS A 389 -18.01 14.88 9.30
C LYS A 389 -17.33 16.21 8.92
N GLU A 390 -16.64 16.25 7.78
CA GLU A 390 -16.10 17.49 7.20
C GLU A 390 -17.23 18.31 6.57
N LEU A 391 -18.14 17.65 5.86
CA LEU A 391 -19.27 18.28 5.18
C LEU A 391 -20.28 18.89 6.16
N SER A 392 -20.70 18.14 7.19
CA SER A 392 -21.70 18.53 8.18
C SER A 392 -21.70 17.59 9.39
N LEU A 393 -21.45 18.15 10.58
CA LEU A 393 -21.52 17.39 11.84
C LEU A 393 -22.94 16.86 12.11
N GLY A 394 -23.97 17.69 11.88
CA GLY A 394 -25.37 17.27 12.08
C GLY A 394 -25.79 16.12 11.15
N ALA A 395 -25.33 16.12 9.90
CA ALA A 395 -25.59 15.01 8.98
C ALA A 395 -24.87 13.73 9.42
N HIS A 396 -23.63 13.86 9.89
CA HIS A 396 -22.87 12.74 10.44
C HIS A 396 -23.59 12.10 11.63
N ASP A 397 -24.01 12.90 12.60
CA ASP A 397 -24.68 12.42 13.80
C ASP A 397 -26.04 11.79 13.48
N TYR A 398 -26.82 12.38 12.55
CA TYR A 398 -28.07 11.77 12.08
C TYR A 398 -27.86 10.37 11.48
N VAL A 399 -26.86 10.20 10.60
CA VAL A 399 -26.60 8.89 9.97
C VAL A 399 -26.09 7.87 10.98
N ARG A 400 -25.32 8.29 11.98
CA ARG A 400 -24.78 7.43 13.05
C ARG A 400 -25.86 7.03 14.06
N ASP A 401 -26.57 8.02 14.62
CA ASP A 401 -27.37 7.84 15.82
C ASP A 401 -28.84 7.52 15.48
N GLU A 402 -29.42 8.20 14.48
CA GLU A 402 -30.83 8.00 14.09
C GLU A 402 -30.97 6.80 13.13
N LEU A 403 -30.08 6.70 12.14
CA LEU A 403 -30.15 5.61 11.15
C LEU A 403 -29.37 4.36 11.55
N GLY A 404 -28.38 4.47 12.46
CA GLY A 404 -27.56 3.35 12.87
C GLY A 404 -26.74 2.72 11.73
N TRP A 405 -26.47 3.45 10.65
CA TRP A 405 -25.78 2.90 9.47
C TRP A 405 -24.31 2.57 9.74
N PHE A 406 -23.73 3.17 10.77
CA PHE A 406 -22.40 2.84 11.25
C PHE A 406 -22.27 3.16 12.74
N SER A 407 -21.27 2.57 13.37
CA SER A 407 -20.82 2.95 14.72
C SER A 407 -19.37 3.44 14.67
N GLU A 408 -19.01 4.37 15.54
CA GLU A 408 -17.61 4.77 15.71
C GLU A 408 -16.92 3.78 16.66
N VAL A 409 -15.70 3.37 16.30
CA VAL A 409 -14.83 2.61 17.22
C VAL A 409 -14.29 3.60 18.25
N PRO A 410 -14.29 3.28 19.55
CA PRO A 410 -13.77 4.16 20.60
C PRO A 410 -12.41 4.75 20.26
N HIS A 411 -12.40 6.07 20.05
CA HIS A 411 -11.23 6.82 19.64
C HIS A 411 -11.29 8.22 20.23
N ARG A 412 -10.22 8.63 20.91
CA ARG A 412 -10.09 9.93 21.56
C ARG A 412 -8.83 10.61 21.06
N ILE A 413 -8.98 11.88 20.70
CA ILE A 413 -7.86 12.72 20.29
C ILE A 413 -7.52 13.62 21.46
N LEU A 414 -6.27 13.56 21.91
CA LEU A 414 -5.78 14.29 23.07
C LEU A 414 -4.60 15.18 22.67
N GLU A 415 -4.36 16.22 23.45
CA GLU A 415 -3.20 17.10 23.29
C GLU A 415 -2.10 16.73 24.29
N LEU A 416 -0.85 17.03 23.91
CA LEU A 416 0.30 16.86 24.81
C LEU A 416 0.33 18.02 25.82
N VAL A 417 0.65 17.73 27.08
CA VAL A 417 0.83 18.74 28.13
C VAL A 417 2.31 19.10 28.17
N GLU A 418 2.65 20.34 27.81
CA GLU A 418 4.05 20.82 27.71
C GLU A 418 4.93 19.93 26.80
N GLY A 419 4.34 19.29 25.79
CA GLY A 419 5.03 18.37 24.88
C GLY A 419 5.14 16.92 25.38
N TYR A 420 4.62 16.63 26.57
CA TYR A 420 4.64 15.31 27.19
C TYR A 420 3.25 14.68 27.30
N LEU A 421 3.21 13.36 27.44
CA LEU A 421 1.98 12.63 27.74
C LEU A 421 1.51 12.94 29.16
N PRO A 422 0.20 13.17 29.37
CA PRO A 422 -0.36 13.14 30.72
C PRO A 422 -0.22 11.75 31.34
N PRO A 423 -0.34 11.61 32.68
CA PRO A 423 -0.26 10.31 33.34
C PRO A 423 -1.21 9.29 32.71
N LEU A 424 -0.70 8.12 32.32
CA LEU A 424 -1.49 7.10 31.62
C LEU A 424 -2.70 6.64 32.44
N VAL A 425 -2.59 6.64 33.77
CA VAL A 425 -3.66 6.25 34.69
C VAL A 425 -4.90 7.15 34.58
N ASP A 426 -4.75 8.40 34.12
CA ASP A 426 -5.85 9.38 34.08
C ASP A 426 -6.78 9.14 32.89
N PHE A 427 -6.27 8.58 31.80
CA PHE A 427 -7.04 8.41 30.57
C PHE A 427 -7.10 6.98 30.04
N ALA A 428 -6.05 6.17 30.20
CA ALA A 428 -5.94 4.81 29.66
C ALA A 428 -6.63 3.80 30.60
N VAL A 429 -7.95 3.93 30.73
CA VAL A 429 -8.79 3.16 31.66
C VAL A 429 -9.42 1.91 31.03
N ALA A 430 -9.42 1.81 29.70
CA ALA A 430 -9.96 0.65 29.00
C ALA A 430 -9.14 -0.62 29.31
N LYS A 431 -9.78 -1.80 29.21
CA LYS A 431 -9.10 -3.10 29.35
C LYS A 431 -7.95 -3.23 28.35
N ALA A 432 -8.12 -2.78 27.12
CA ALA A 432 -7.04 -2.57 26.16
C ALA A 432 -7.00 -1.11 25.70
N SER A 433 -5.95 -0.39 26.10
CA SER A 433 -5.76 1.01 25.73
C SER A 433 -4.66 1.14 24.69
N LEU A 434 -5.02 1.54 23.47
CA LEU A 434 -4.07 1.83 22.40
C LEU A 434 -3.64 3.29 22.45
N VAL A 435 -2.38 3.54 22.80
CA VAL A 435 -1.81 4.88 22.92
C VAL A 435 -0.92 5.18 21.72
N LEU A 436 -1.42 5.99 20.80
CA LEU A 436 -0.71 6.51 19.64
C LEU A 436 -0.10 7.86 20.01
N SER A 437 1.19 7.88 20.30
CA SER A 437 1.87 9.09 20.77
C SER A 437 3.18 9.36 20.04
N PRO A 438 3.46 10.62 19.64
CA PRO A 438 4.68 10.95 18.92
C PRO A 438 5.95 10.46 19.60
N THR A 439 6.96 10.08 18.83
CA THR A 439 8.28 9.81 19.41
C THR A 439 8.81 11.06 20.12
N GLY A 440 9.31 10.90 21.35
CA GLY A 440 9.80 12.02 22.18
C GLY A 440 8.81 12.55 23.21
N SER A 441 7.53 12.14 23.17
CA SER A 441 6.48 12.64 24.07
C SER A 441 6.53 12.13 25.53
N GLY A 442 7.66 11.61 26.01
CA GLY A 442 7.78 11.05 27.37
C GLY A 442 7.07 9.72 27.60
N LYS A 443 6.88 8.88 26.57
CA LYS A 443 6.28 7.53 26.70
C LYS A 443 6.86 6.72 27.86
N THR A 444 8.19 6.60 27.92
CA THR A 444 8.89 5.82 28.96
C THR A 444 8.51 6.32 30.35
N THR A 445 8.59 7.63 30.60
CA THR A 445 8.24 8.24 31.89
C THR A 445 6.78 7.98 32.27
N ALA A 446 5.85 8.15 31.33
CA ALA A 446 4.44 7.90 31.54
C ALA A 446 4.16 6.42 31.86
N THR A 447 4.86 5.50 31.18
CA THR A 447 4.82 4.06 31.42
C THR A 447 5.37 3.70 32.81
N LEU A 448 6.49 4.28 33.25
CA LEU A 448 7.07 4.03 34.57
C LEU A 448 6.10 4.39 35.71
N ASN A 449 5.41 5.52 35.60
CA ASN A 449 4.40 5.94 36.58
C ASN A 449 3.21 4.98 36.62
N TRP A 450 2.76 4.51 35.46
CA TRP A 450 1.70 3.51 35.38
C TRP A 450 2.13 2.17 35.98
N ILE A 451 3.35 1.71 35.70
CA ILE A 451 3.93 0.49 36.29
C ILE A 451 3.95 0.58 37.80
N ARG A 452 4.42 1.71 38.37
CA ARG A 452 4.47 1.93 39.82
C ARG A 452 3.10 1.70 40.45
N ASN A 453 2.05 2.30 39.87
CA ASN A 453 0.68 2.13 40.34
C ASN A 453 0.22 0.66 40.38
N ARG A 454 0.61 -0.16 39.39
CA ARG A 454 0.26 -1.59 39.34
C ARG A 454 1.06 -2.44 40.31
N VAL A 455 2.36 -2.16 40.44
CA VAL A 455 3.24 -2.86 41.38
C VAL A 455 2.81 -2.57 42.83
N ASP A 456 2.42 -1.33 43.14
CA ASP A 456 1.90 -0.94 44.46
C ASP A 456 0.59 -1.69 44.80
N GLN A 457 -0.19 -2.06 43.79
CA GLN A 457 -1.38 -2.93 43.90
C GLN A 457 -1.03 -4.43 43.97
N ARG A 458 0.25 -4.78 44.17
CA ARG A 458 0.79 -6.16 44.18
C ARG A 458 0.51 -6.95 42.91
N GLN A 459 0.45 -6.29 41.75
CA GLN A 459 0.25 -6.95 40.47
C GLN A 459 1.58 -7.29 39.80
N LEU A 460 1.54 -8.32 38.94
CA LEU A 460 2.64 -8.65 38.04
C LEU A 460 2.44 -7.91 36.71
N VAL A 461 3.49 -7.26 36.20
CA VAL A 461 3.46 -6.55 34.92
C VAL A 461 4.41 -7.23 33.93
N PHE A 462 3.89 -7.68 32.80
CA PHE A 462 4.70 -8.11 31.66
C PHE A 462 4.92 -6.93 30.72
N TYR A 463 6.17 -6.47 30.57
CA TYR A 463 6.53 -5.40 29.66
C TYR A 463 7.31 -5.94 28.47
N ALA A 464 6.62 -6.07 27.33
CA ALA A 464 7.14 -6.69 26.13
C ALA A 464 7.55 -5.68 25.06
N GLY A 465 8.74 -5.86 24.47
CA GLY A 465 9.24 -5.07 23.33
C GLY A 465 9.64 -5.93 22.12
N PRO A 466 9.73 -5.37 20.90
CA PRO A 466 10.06 -6.13 19.69
C PRO A 466 11.52 -6.57 19.63
N THR A 467 12.46 -5.88 20.27
CA THR A 467 13.89 -6.18 20.11
C THR A 467 14.58 -6.38 21.45
N ILE A 468 15.59 -7.24 21.48
CA ILE A 468 16.42 -7.47 22.69
C ILE A 468 17.05 -6.16 23.16
N ALA A 469 17.54 -5.33 22.23
CA ALA A 469 18.12 -4.02 22.54
C ALA A 469 17.14 -3.09 23.27
N LEU A 470 15.90 -3.00 22.77
CA LEU A 470 14.86 -2.21 23.44
C LEU A 470 14.54 -2.79 24.82
N VAL A 471 14.46 -4.12 24.96
CA VAL A 471 14.17 -4.77 26.25
C VAL A 471 15.28 -4.53 27.28
N LYS A 472 16.55 -4.53 26.85
CA LYS A 472 17.70 -4.14 27.68
C LYS A 472 17.56 -2.68 28.12
N GLN A 473 17.26 -1.76 27.19
CA GLN A 473 17.01 -0.37 27.52
C GLN A 473 15.85 -0.21 28.53
N MET A 474 14.73 -0.89 28.31
CA MET A 474 13.57 -0.87 29.21
C MET A 474 13.94 -1.35 30.62
N ARG A 475 14.78 -2.39 30.72
CA ARG A 475 15.30 -2.89 32.00
C ARG A 475 16.13 -1.82 32.71
N ASP A 476 17.04 -1.19 31.99
CA ASP A 476 17.95 -0.20 32.55
C ASP A 476 17.17 1.07 32.98
N ASP A 477 16.18 1.50 32.19
CA ASP A 477 15.26 2.60 32.51
C ASP A 477 14.43 2.29 33.78
N LEU A 478 13.96 1.03 33.94
CA LEU A 478 13.25 0.57 35.14
C LEU A 478 14.17 0.53 36.37
N ALA A 479 15.40 0.04 36.23
CA ALA A 479 16.37 0.00 37.31
C ALA A 479 16.75 1.41 37.77
N ALA A 480 16.95 2.35 36.84
CA ALA A 480 17.18 3.76 37.14
C ALA A 480 16.00 4.41 37.87
N ALA A 481 14.77 3.94 37.63
CA ALA A 481 13.56 4.36 38.33
C ALA A 481 13.30 3.62 39.66
N ALA A 482 14.30 2.91 40.20
CA ALA A 482 14.28 2.16 41.45
C ALA A 482 13.32 0.95 41.48
N PHE A 483 13.05 0.33 40.33
CA PHE A 483 12.43 -1.00 40.26
C PHE A 483 13.49 -2.11 40.29
N ASN A 484 13.08 -3.32 40.69
CA ASN A 484 13.85 -4.56 40.47
C ASN A 484 13.21 -5.38 39.33
N PRO A 485 13.45 -5.01 38.05
CA PRO A 485 12.87 -5.73 36.93
C PRO A 485 13.52 -7.12 36.79
N VAL A 486 12.70 -8.15 36.58
CA VAL A 486 13.18 -9.50 36.27
C VAL A 486 13.32 -9.65 34.76
N TYR A 487 14.48 -10.11 34.32
CA TYR A 487 14.75 -10.29 32.90
C TYR A 487 14.23 -11.66 32.41
N TYR A 488 13.59 -11.69 31.23
CA TYR A 488 12.93 -12.90 30.73
C TYR A 488 13.85 -14.13 30.62
N ALA A 489 15.15 -13.91 30.40
CA ALA A 489 16.13 -14.98 30.27
C ALA A 489 16.44 -15.66 31.61
N ASP A 490 16.21 -14.99 32.73
CA ASP A 490 16.49 -15.53 34.07
C ASP A 490 15.29 -16.32 34.63
N VAL A 491 14.13 -16.22 33.96
CA VAL A 491 12.90 -16.88 34.38
C VAL A 491 12.75 -18.23 33.67
N PHE A 492 12.90 -19.31 34.42
CA PHE A 492 12.66 -20.68 33.95
C PHE A 492 11.65 -21.41 34.84
N GLY A 493 10.65 -22.05 34.22
CA GLY A 493 9.68 -22.88 34.93
C GLY A 493 8.80 -22.09 35.93
N PRO A 494 8.48 -22.66 37.11
CA PRO A 494 7.52 -22.07 38.06
C PRO A 494 8.07 -20.88 38.87
N ASN A 495 9.31 -20.43 38.64
CA ASN A 495 9.97 -19.39 39.42
C ASN A 495 9.54 -17.95 39.04
N ILE A 496 8.26 -17.73 38.73
CA ILE A 496 7.74 -16.40 38.41
C ILE A 496 7.46 -15.61 39.70
N PRO A 497 7.90 -14.33 39.80
CA PRO A 497 7.56 -13.49 40.95
C PRO A 497 6.05 -13.23 41.03
N ARG A 498 5.50 -13.18 42.25
CA ARG A 498 4.07 -12.92 42.47
C ARG A 498 3.64 -11.48 42.17
N SER A 499 4.58 -10.53 42.22
CA SER A 499 4.38 -9.11 41.93
C SER A 499 5.68 -8.50 41.42
N GLY A 500 5.58 -7.38 40.69
CA GLY A 500 6.75 -6.70 40.12
C GLY A 500 6.66 -6.63 38.60
N VAL A 501 7.80 -6.46 37.94
CA VAL A 501 7.87 -6.25 36.48
C VAL A 501 8.79 -7.28 35.85
N ILE A 502 8.30 -7.93 34.80
CA ILE A 502 9.09 -8.81 33.95
C ILE A 502 9.24 -8.14 32.58
N VAL A 503 10.48 -7.86 32.19
CA VAL A 503 10.81 -7.32 30.87
C VAL A 503 11.11 -8.46 29.90
N THR A 504 10.43 -8.48 28.76
CA THR A 504 10.48 -9.61 27.82
C THR A 504 10.42 -9.16 26.35
N THR A 505 10.77 -10.08 25.45
CA THR A 505 10.47 -9.93 24.02
C THR A 505 9.09 -10.50 23.69
N TYR A 506 8.48 -10.08 22.58
CA TYR A 506 7.25 -10.70 22.06
C TYR A 506 7.39 -12.21 21.86
N ASP A 507 8.53 -12.67 21.34
CA ASP A 507 8.78 -14.09 21.05
C ASP A 507 8.87 -14.94 22.33
N SER A 508 9.25 -14.36 23.47
CA SER A 508 9.35 -15.05 24.76
C SER A 508 8.11 -14.88 25.65
N LEU A 509 7.21 -13.96 25.30
CA LEU A 509 6.05 -13.60 26.12
C LEU A 509 5.12 -14.78 26.39
N SER A 510 4.80 -15.59 25.37
CA SER A 510 3.85 -16.70 25.51
C SER A 510 4.36 -17.79 26.46
N ARG A 511 5.67 -18.03 26.49
CA ARG A 511 6.32 -18.93 27.45
C ARG A 511 6.10 -18.47 28.89
N LEU A 512 6.28 -17.18 29.16
CA LEU A 512 6.12 -16.60 30.49
C LEU A 512 4.64 -16.55 30.93
N LEU A 513 3.76 -16.17 30.01
CA LEU A 513 2.32 -16.11 30.27
C LEU A 513 1.74 -17.49 30.61
N LYS A 514 2.20 -18.56 29.95
CA LYS A 514 1.78 -19.93 30.28
C LYS A 514 1.98 -20.23 31.76
N SER A 515 3.17 -19.96 32.29
CA SER A 515 3.48 -20.16 33.71
C SER A 515 2.63 -19.28 34.63
N ALA A 516 2.35 -18.02 34.25
CA ALA A 516 1.46 -17.15 35.02
C ALA A 516 0.00 -17.65 35.03
N TYR A 517 -0.49 -18.19 33.90
CA TYR A 517 -1.81 -18.78 33.79
C TYR A 517 -1.96 -20.04 34.63
N ASP A 518 -0.97 -20.93 34.58
CA ASP A 518 -0.96 -22.17 35.36
C ASP A 518 -0.99 -21.89 36.88
N MET A 519 -0.43 -20.76 37.31
CA MET A 519 -0.44 -20.29 38.70
C MET A 519 -1.64 -19.38 39.05
N GLY A 520 -2.48 -19.02 38.09
CA GLY A 520 -3.62 -18.11 38.31
C GLY A 520 -3.23 -16.69 38.77
N LEU A 521 -2.05 -16.20 38.37
CA LEU A 521 -1.54 -14.90 38.82
C LEU A 521 -2.26 -13.73 38.11
N PRO A 522 -2.79 -12.74 38.85
CA PRO A 522 -3.31 -11.52 38.27
C PRO A 522 -2.15 -10.71 37.67
N HIS A 523 -2.28 -10.35 36.40
CA HIS A 523 -1.23 -9.64 35.69
C HIS A 523 -1.78 -8.59 34.74
N ALA A 524 -0.96 -7.57 34.50
CA ALA A 524 -1.17 -6.56 33.48
C ALA A 524 -0.11 -6.67 32.39
N LEU A 525 -0.41 -6.14 31.21
CA LEU A 525 0.41 -6.27 30.02
C LEU A 525 0.75 -4.90 29.44
N ILE A 526 2.00 -4.72 29.03
CA ILE A 526 2.44 -3.57 28.25
C ILE A 526 3.11 -4.12 27.00
N LEU A 527 2.57 -3.76 25.84
CA LEU A 527 3.09 -4.13 24.54
C LEU A 527 3.64 -2.88 23.86
N ASP A 528 4.96 -2.69 23.95
CA ASP A 528 5.63 -1.55 23.33
C ASP A 528 5.87 -1.77 21.84
N GLU A 529 5.80 -0.69 21.08
CA GLU A 529 5.96 -0.71 19.62
C GLU A 529 5.03 -1.74 18.95
N ILE A 530 3.75 -1.75 19.35
CA ILE A 530 2.77 -2.79 19.00
C ILE A 530 2.59 -3.01 17.49
N HIS A 531 2.85 -2.02 16.64
CA HIS A 531 2.81 -2.19 15.19
C HIS A 531 3.82 -3.23 14.69
N GLN A 532 5.02 -3.31 15.29
CA GLN A 532 6.01 -4.36 15.00
C GLN A 532 5.61 -5.69 15.64
N GLY A 533 5.08 -5.64 16.88
CA GLY A 533 4.52 -6.81 17.55
C GLY A 533 3.42 -7.49 16.73
N LEU A 534 2.48 -6.69 16.21
CA LEU A 534 1.38 -7.12 15.36
C LEU A 534 1.90 -7.78 14.07
N ASP A 535 2.82 -7.14 13.36
CA ASP A 535 3.43 -7.70 12.14
C ASP A 535 4.09 -9.08 12.43
N ARG A 536 4.71 -9.26 13.61
CA ARG A 536 5.29 -10.55 14.03
C ARG A 536 4.25 -11.59 14.40
N CYS A 537 3.20 -11.20 15.12
CA CYS A 537 2.12 -12.11 15.52
C CYS A 537 1.30 -12.58 14.31
N MET A 538 1.08 -11.70 13.33
CA MET A 538 0.42 -12.04 12.06
C MET A 538 1.24 -12.97 11.16
N GLY A 539 2.51 -13.26 11.50
CA GLY A 539 3.33 -14.23 10.80
C GLY A 539 2.87 -15.68 10.95
N SER A 540 2.12 -16.02 12.00
CA SER A 540 1.68 -17.39 12.29
C SER A 540 0.36 -17.42 13.05
N SER A 541 -0.53 -18.34 12.70
CA SER A 541 -1.80 -18.57 13.41
C SER A 541 -1.60 -18.85 14.90
N LYS A 542 -0.53 -19.57 15.26
CA LYS A 542 -0.17 -19.83 16.67
C LYS A 542 0.13 -18.53 17.44
N ARG A 543 0.93 -17.65 16.85
CA ARG A 543 1.35 -16.39 17.49
C ARG A 543 0.20 -15.39 17.61
N LEU A 544 -0.70 -15.37 16.63
CA LEU A 544 -1.92 -14.56 16.70
C LEU A 544 -2.85 -15.02 17.83
N ALA A 545 -3.10 -16.33 17.94
CA ALA A 545 -3.88 -16.90 19.04
C ALA A 545 -3.24 -16.63 20.41
N GLU A 546 -1.91 -16.69 20.50
CA GLU A 546 -1.17 -16.34 21.73
C GLU A 546 -1.36 -14.86 22.11
N LEU A 547 -1.36 -13.95 21.13
CA LEU A 547 -1.63 -12.52 21.37
C LEU A 547 -3.08 -12.29 21.82
N GLU A 548 -4.06 -12.87 21.15
CA GLU A 548 -5.48 -12.75 21.51
C GLU A 548 -5.74 -13.28 22.93
N SER A 549 -5.15 -14.42 23.26
CA SER A 549 -5.20 -15.01 24.62
C SER A 549 -4.57 -14.09 25.67
N ALA A 550 -3.43 -13.45 25.35
CA ALA A 550 -2.77 -12.48 26.23
C ALA A 550 -3.64 -11.25 26.51
N LEU A 551 -4.23 -10.66 25.47
CA LEU A 551 -5.14 -9.51 25.59
C LEU A 551 -6.42 -9.85 26.37
N GLY A 552 -6.97 -11.05 26.13
CA GLY A 552 -8.20 -11.50 26.79
C GLY A 552 -8.02 -11.79 28.28
N LYS A 553 -6.88 -12.34 28.70
CA LYS A 553 -6.63 -12.79 30.08
C LYS A 553 -5.97 -11.75 30.98
N ALA A 554 -5.28 -10.75 30.43
CA ALA A 554 -4.72 -9.66 31.22
C ALA A 554 -5.82 -8.84 31.90
N GLN A 555 -5.56 -8.34 33.11
CA GLN A 555 -6.48 -7.42 33.80
C GLN A 555 -6.57 -6.08 33.07
N GLN A 556 -5.43 -5.59 32.58
CA GLN A 556 -5.36 -4.42 31.72
C GLN A 556 -4.16 -4.55 30.78
N THR A 557 -4.31 -4.07 29.56
CA THR A 557 -3.26 -3.98 28.54
C THR A 557 -3.05 -2.55 28.06
N LEU A 558 -1.79 -2.11 28.05
CA LEU A 558 -1.33 -0.92 27.34
C LEU A 558 -0.67 -1.32 26.02
N LEU A 559 -1.19 -0.81 24.90
CA LEU A 559 -0.61 -0.98 23.57
C LEU A 559 0.03 0.35 23.18
N LEU A 560 1.36 0.41 23.15
CA LEU A 560 2.08 1.66 22.91
C LEU A 560 2.66 1.68 21.50
N THR A 561 2.50 2.78 20.77
CA THR A 561 3.18 2.98 19.48
C THR A 561 3.24 4.44 19.08
N GLY A 562 4.19 4.78 18.21
CA GLY A 562 4.29 6.08 17.55
C GLY A 562 3.18 6.36 16.56
N THR A 563 2.94 5.38 15.69
CA THR A 563 2.00 5.46 14.56
C THR A 563 1.50 4.06 14.19
N LEU A 564 0.45 4.01 13.34
CA LEU A 564 -0.04 2.80 12.68
C LEU A 564 -0.33 3.11 11.22
N THR A 565 -0.11 2.13 10.34
CA THR A 565 -0.66 2.18 8.98
C THR A 565 -2.17 1.93 8.99
N ASP A 566 -2.86 2.18 7.89
CA ASP A 566 -4.31 1.94 7.80
C ASP A 566 -4.63 0.46 7.97
N VAL A 567 -3.86 -0.42 7.31
CA VAL A 567 -4.04 -1.88 7.44
C VAL A 567 -3.78 -2.35 8.87
N GLN A 568 -2.77 -1.80 9.56
CA GLN A 568 -2.49 -2.11 10.96
C GLN A 568 -3.57 -1.61 11.90
N ARG A 569 -4.08 -0.39 11.67
CA ARG A 569 -5.15 0.20 12.48
C ARG A 569 -6.43 -0.64 12.41
N LEU A 570 -6.78 -1.12 11.21
CA LEU A 570 -7.93 -2.01 11.01
C LEU A 570 -7.71 -3.37 11.69
N ALA A 571 -6.53 -3.98 11.50
CA ALA A 571 -6.22 -5.27 12.09
C ALA A 571 -6.21 -5.24 13.62
N MET A 572 -5.68 -4.17 14.23
CA MET A 572 -5.64 -4.03 15.69
C MET A 572 -7.04 -4.03 16.31
N VAL A 573 -7.99 -3.33 15.68
CA VAL A 573 -9.39 -3.30 16.14
C VAL A 573 -10.01 -4.69 16.07
N GLU A 574 -9.78 -5.44 14.99
CA GLU A 574 -10.35 -6.78 14.87
C GLU A 574 -9.70 -7.76 15.87
N VAL A 575 -8.38 -7.72 16.05
CA VAL A 575 -7.67 -8.53 17.05
C VAL A 575 -8.18 -8.24 18.47
N CYS A 576 -8.34 -6.96 18.83
CA CYS A 576 -8.89 -6.60 20.14
C CYS A 576 -10.34 -7.05 20.30
N LYS A 577 -11.16 -6.94 19.25
CA LYS A 577 -12.54 -7.41 19.26
C LYS A 577 -12.63 -8.92 19.47
N GLN A 578 -11.81 -9.71 18.78
CA GLN A 578 -11.77 -11.16 18.97
C GLN A 578 -11.28 -11.54 20.37
N ALA A 579 -10.26 -10.84 20.88
CA ALA A 579 -9.71 -11.10 22.20
C ALA A 579 -10.63 -10.71 23.37
N LEU A 580 -11.39 -9.62 23.22
CA LEU A 580 -12.19 -9.03 24.30
C LEU A 580 -13.69 -9.36 24.19
N GLY A 581 -14.17 -9.76 23.01
CA GLY A 581 -15.59 -10.01 22.73
C GLY A 581 -16.42 -8.76 22.40
N SER A 582 -15.97 -7.58 22.82
CA SER A 582 -16.65 -6.29 22.58
C SER A 582 -15.66 -5.12 22.36
N LEU A 583 -16.17 -4.02 21.82
CA LEU A 583 -15.42 -2.79 21.53
C LEU A 583 -16.08 -1.57 22.18
N THR A 584 -16.50 -1.68 23.44
CA THR A 584 -16.98 -0.51 24.19
C THR A 584 -15.79 0.33 24.66
N GLU A 585 -16.00 1.60 25.05
CA GLU A 585 -14.92 2.43 25.61
C GLU A 585 -14.24 1.79 26.84
N ARG A 586 -14.94 0.90 27.55
CA ARG A 586 -14.39 0.15 28.69
C ARG A 586 -13.51 -1.02 28.26
N ASP A 587 -13.80 -1.62 27.12
CA ASP A 587 -13.06 -2.78 26.61
C ASP A 587 -11.85 -2.34 25.80
N TYR A 588 -12.06 -1.43 24.85
CA TYR A 588 -11.04 -0.94 23.95
C TYR A 588 -11.20 0.56 23.74
N CYS A 589 -10.10 1.32 23.82
CA CYS A 589 -10.08 2.71 23.40
C CYS A 589 -8.73 3.07 22.77
N CYS A 590 -8.78 3.78 21.65
CA CYS A 590 -7.60 4.34 21.01
C CYS A 590 -7.44 5.82 21.40
N TYR A 591 -6.29 6.17 21.98
CA TYR A 591 -5.91 7.53 22.36
C TYR A 591 -4.82 8.02 21.41
N GLU A 592 -5.12 9.03 20.61
CA GLU A 592 -4.22 9.57 19.59
C GLU A 592 -3.79 11.00 19.93
N PHE A 593 -2.48 11.22 20.00
CA PHE A 593 -1.89 12.50 20.36
C PHE A 593 -1.35 13.22 19.13
N THR A 594 -1.65 14.51 19.03
CA THR A 594 -1.19 15.35 17.92
C THR A 594 0.30 15.69 18.07
N PRO A 595 1.16 15.45 17.06
CA PRO A 595 2.57 15.82 17.12
C PRO A 595 2.79 17.34 17.10
N SER A 596 3.73 17.81 17.92
CA SER A 596 4.23 19.19 17.87
C SER A 596 5.32 19.32 16.80
N LYS A 597 5.15 20.18 15.79
CA LYS A 597 6.08 20.30 14.65
C LYS A 597 6.94 21.54 14.78
N VAL A 598 8.18 21.33 15.21
CA VAL A 598 9.10 22.43 15.51
C VAL A 598 10.29 22.43 14.54
N ASN A 599 10.81 21.25 14.18
CA ASN A 599 12.11 21.16 13.50
C ASN A 599 12.00 21.07 11.98
N PRO A 600 12.89 21.69 11.21
CA PRO A 600 12.89 21.55 9.76
C PRO A 600 13.39 20.15 9.34
N LEU A 601 12.79 19.59 8.29
CA LEU A 601 13.24 18.36 7.63
C LEU A 601 13.27 18.57 6.12
N GLU A 602 14.43 18.33 5.50
CA GLU A 602 14.55 18.43 4.04
C GLU A 602 14.38 17.07 3.38
N ILE A 603 13.60 17.02 2.30
CA ILE A 603 13.54 15.87 1.41
C ILE A 603 14.23 16.21 0.10
N VAL A 604 15.22 15.39 -0.25
CA VAL A 604 16.13 15.61 -1.38
C VAL A 604 16.02 14.43 -2.36
N PRO A 605 16.03 14.66 -3.68
CA PRO A 605 16.01 13.60 -4.68
C PRO A 605 17.17 12.61 -4.53
N THR A 606 16.91 11.32 -4.74
CA THR A 606 17.90 10.24 -4.52
C THR A 606 19.13 10.35 -5.41
N GLY A 607 18.99 10.98 -6.59
CA GLY A 607 20.08 11.21 -7.52
C GLY A 607 21.17 12.15 -7.00
N GLN A 608 20.87 12.99 -6.01
CA GLN A 608 21.82 13.97 -5.46
C GLN A 608 22.71 13.40 -4.34
N PHE A 609 22.33 12.27 -3.74
CA PHE A 609 23.02 11.69 -2.58
C PHE A 609 24.52 11.47 -2.79
N ASP A 610 24.92 10.86 -3.91
CA ASP A 610 26.33 10.52 -4.15
C ASP A 610 27.20 11.81 -4.25
N ALA A 611 26.63 12.94 -4.69
CA ALA A 611 27.33 14.22 -4.76
C ALA A 611 27.40 14.90 -3.37
N ASP A 612 26.29 14.93 -2.64
CA ASP A 612 26.24 15.50 -1.29
C ASP A 612 27.15 14.76 -0.31
N LEU A 613 27.19 13.43 -0.39
CA LEU A 613 28.07 12.60 0.45
C LEU A 613 29.54 12.90 0.17
N ALA A 614 29.94 13.00 -1.11
CA ALA A 614 31.31 13.33 -1.47
C ALA A 614 31.71 14.72 -0.95
N ALA A 615 30.83 15.72 -1.09
CA ALA A 615 31.07 17.07 -0.58
C ALA A 615 31.20 17.11 0.95
N LEU A 616 30.37 16.36 1.68
CA LEU A 616 30.45 16.26 3.14
C LEU A 616 31.80 15.66 3.59
N LEU A 617 32.25 14.58 2.95
CA LEU A 617 33.53 13.95 3.29
C LEU A 617 34.73 14.82 2.91
N GLU A 618 34.67 15.55 1.80
CA GLU A 618 35.67 16.56 1.40
C GLU A 618 35.77 17.69 2.45
N GLU A 619 34.63 18.18 2.96
CA GLU A 619 34.60 19.18 4.04
C GLU A 619 35.24 18.65 5.32
N PHE A 620 34.94 17.39 5.69
CA PHE A 620 35.43 16.79 6.94
C PHE A 620 36.93 16.57 6.90
N LYS A 621 37.42 16.08 5.76
CA LYS A 621 38.87 16.00 5.52
C LYS A 621 39.53 17.37 5.66
N ALA A 622 38.97 18.40 5.03
CA ALA A 622 39.51 19.75 5.13
C ALA A 622 39.48 20.31 6.56
N LYS A 623 38.49 19.94 7.39
CA LYS A 623 38.45 20.31 8.83
C LYS A 623 39.54 19.61 9.63
N LEU A 624 39.75 18.31 9.42
CA LEU A 624 40.85 17.57 10.06
C LEU A 624 42.21 18.12 9.67
N ASP A 625 42.42 18.46 8.39
CA ASP A 625 43.65 19.06 7.89
C ASP A 625 43.93 20.42 8.55
N ARG A 626 42.89 21.12 9.05
CA ARG A 626 42.99 22.36 9.83
C ARG A 626 43.04 22.15 11.36
N GLY A 627 42.94 20.91 11.84
CA GLY A 627 42.88 20.59 13.28
C GLY A 627 41.57 20.94 13.97
N GLU A 628 40.47 21.12 13.23
CA GLU A 628 39.14 21.43 13.77
C GLU A 628 38.40 20.15 14.21
N SER A 629 37.53 20.27 15.22
CA SER A 629 36.67 19.16 15.66
C SER A 629 35.56 18.87 14.66
N LEU A 630 35.32 17.58 14.38
CA LEU A 630 34.27 17.15 13.46
C LEU A 630 32.87 17.16 14.14
N PRO A 631 31.81 17.60 13.42
CA PRO A 631 30.44 17.45 13.90
C PRO A 631 30.01 15.97 13.87
N ARG A 632 29.03 15.60 14.71
CA ARG A 632 28.45 14.26 14.76
C ARG A 632 27.50 14.05 13.57
N VAL A 633 27.88 13.15 12.67
CA VAL A 633 27.07 12.73 11.52
C VAL A 633 26.53 11.33 11.74
N VAL A 634 25.24 11.15 11.52
CA VAL A 634 24.59 9.83 11.46
C VAL A 634 23.99 9.62 10.09
N LEU A 635 24.47 8.60 9.37
CA LEU A 635 23.97 8.19 8.07
C LEU A 635 23.25 6.84 8.17
N LEU A 636 21.97 6.81 7.81
CA LEU A 636 21.18 5.58 7.75
C LEU A 636 20.99 5.12 6.31
N LEU A 637 21.73 4.07 5.94
CA LEU A 637 21.97 3.59 4.58
C LEU A 637 21.82 2.06 4.45
N ASP A 638 21.51 1.55 3.27
CA ASP A 638 21.29 0.13 3.01
C ASP A 638 22.43 -0.80 3.49
N THR A 639 22.09 -1.83 4.29
CA THR A 639 23.00 -2.87 4.82
C THR A 639 23.80 -3.62 3.77
N SER A 640 23.32 -3.69 2.52
CA SER A 640 24.00 -4.42 1.45
C SER A 640 25.26 -3.71 0.92
N LYS A 641 25.55 -2.50 1.42
CA LYS A 641 26.59 -1.60 0.90
C LYS A 641 27.55 -1.10 1.99
N MET A 642 27.59 -1.74 3.16
CA MET A 642 28.43 -1.29 4.28
C MET A 642 29.92 -1.26 3.92
N GLU A 643 30.40 -2.28 3.20
CA GLU A 643 31.79 -2.34 2.74
C GLU A 643 32.17 -1.19 1.80
N MET A 644 31.23 -0.74 0.97
CA MET A 644 31.45 0.42 0.11
C MET A 644 31.70 1.68 0.92
N TYR A 645 30.99 1.84 2.05
CA TYR A 645 31.20 2.98 2.94
C TYR A 645 32.52 2.87 3.72
N ARG A 646 32.94 1.67 4.14
CA ARG A 646 34.27 1.46 4.75
C ARG A 646 35.40 1.91 3.83
N LEU A 647 35.41 1.41 2.59
CA LEU A 647 36.40 1.81 1.58
C LEU A 647 36.36 3.30 1.24
N LEU A 648 35.16 3.89 1.23
CA LEU A 648 35.00 5.31 0.94
C LEU A 648 35.57 6.18 2.08
N ILE A 649 35.24 5.86 3.33
CA ILE A 649 35.70 6.59 4.52
C ILE A 649 37.23 6.49 4.66
N ASP A 650 37.79 5.31 4.42
CA ASP A 650 39.24 5.08 4.42
C ASP A 650 39.96 5.94 3.38
N ARG A 651 39.40 6.03 2.16
CA ARG A 651 39.95 6.88 1.08
C ARG A 651 40.04 8.37 1.46
N TYR A 652 39.18 8.85 2.34
CA TYR A 652 39.23 10.22 2.86
C TYR A 652 40.11 10.37 4.11
N GLY A 653 40.67 9.29 4.66
CA GLY A 653 41.46 9.30 5.89
C GLY A 653 40.59 9.48 7.15
N LEU A 654 39.33 9.04 7.09
CA LEU A 654 38.34 9.26 8.16
C LEU A 654 38.05 8.00 8.99
N ALA A 655 38.79 6.90 8.78
CA ALA A 655 38.53 5.60 9.38
C ALA A 655 38.51 5.64 10.92
N ASP A 656 39.49 6.32 11.54
CA ASP A 656 39.61 6.44 13.01
C ASP A 656 38.49 7.28 13.65
N HIS A 657 37.76 8.05 12.83
CA HIS A 657 36.65 8.91 13.27
C HIS A 657 35.28 8.32 12.93
N ALA A 658 35.23 7.14 12.32
CA ALA A 658 34.02 6.55 11.80
C ALA A 658 33.72 5.17 12.40
N LEU A 659 32.44 4.94 12.69
CA LEU A 659 31.93 3.64 13.09
C LEU A 659 30.87 3.20 12.09
N ILE A 660 31.05 2.01 11.50
CA ILE A 660 30.18 1.50 10.44
C ILE A 660 29.65 0.14 10.87
N VAL A 661 28.36 0.07 11.17
CA VAL A 661 27.73 -1.11 11.77
C VAL A 661 26.50 -1.59 11.01
N SER A 662 26.32 -2.90 10.96
CA SER A 662 25.07 -3.49 10.48
C SER A 662 24.84 -4.87 11.09
N ARG A 663 23.58 -5.23 11.38
CA ARG A 663 23.23 -6.56 11.94
C ARG A 663 23.88 -7.73 11.17
N PRO A 664 23.95 -7.71 9.82
CA PRO A 664 24.58 -8.81 9.11
C PRO A 664 26.09 -8.91 9.30
N GLU A 665 26.79 -7.79 9.52
CA GLU A 665 28.26 -7.69 9.47
C GLU A 665 28.88 -7.21 10.79
N SER A 666 28.11 -7.18 11.88
CA SER A 666 28.55 -6.67 13.18
C SER A 666 27.88 -7.47 14.29
N ASP A 667 28.66 -7.82 15.31
CA ASP A 667 28.21 -8.52 16.52
C ASP A 667 27.43 -7.59 17.45
N GLU A 668 26.89 -8.11 18.55
CA GLU A 668 26.09 -7.30 19.46
C GLU A 668 26.90 -6.18 20.15
N ASP A 669 28.19 -6.40 20.39
CA ASP A 669 29.05 -5.46 21.09
C ASP A 669 29.45 -4.28 20.20
N ALA A 670 29.82 -4.52 18.93
CA ALA A 670 30.06 -3.47 17.94
C ALA A 670 28.79 -2.64 17.71
N ILE A 671 27.63 -3.27 17.77
CA ILE A 671 26.33 -2.62 17.67
C ILE A 671 26.05 -1.74 18.89
N GLU A 672 26.34 -2.21 20.10
CA GLU A 672 26.21 -1.44 21.32
C GLU A 672 27.23 -0.28 21.37
N ALA A 673 28.44 -0.50 20.83
CA ALA A 673 29.43 0.54 20.63
C ALA A 673 28.90 1.65 19.73
N ALA A 674 28.09 1.36 18.70
CA ALA A 674 27.48 2.40 17.87
C ALA A 674 26.50 3.32 18.61
N ARG A 675 25.84 2.80 19.65
CA ARG A 675 24.98 3.60 20.51
C ARG A 675 25.78 4.48 21.47
N THR A 676 26.80 3.89 22.09
CA THR A 676 27.57 4.50 23.19
C THR A 676 28.74 5.34 22.72
N SER A 677 29.19 5.14 21.48
CA SER A 677 30.33 5.84 20.86
C SER A 677 30.07 7.33 20.69
N GLU A 678 31.12 8.10 20.94
CA GLU A 678 31.21 9.55 20.68
C GLU A 678 31.87 9.90 19.34
N SER A 679 32.23 8.91 18.51
CA SER A 679 32.90 9.07 17.19
C SER A 679 32.23 10.13 16.31
N ALA A 680 32.96 10.79 15.41
CA ALA A 680 32.33 11.84 14.61
C ALA A 680 31.33 11.29 13.58
N ILE A 681 31.61 10.14 12.98
CA ILE A 681 30.81 9.59 11.88
C ILE A 681 30.22 8.25 12.29
N LEU A 682 28.91 8.08 12.15
CA LEU A 682 28.22 6.81 12.32
C LEU A 682 27.45 6.46 11.05
N ILE A 683 27.71 5.27 10.49
CA ILE A 683 26.96 4.74 9.34
C ILE A 683 26.30 3.42 9.77
N ALA A 684 24.98 3.38 9.66
CA ALA A 684 24.19 2.20 10.00
C ALA A 684 23.03 2.04 9.02
N SER A 685 22.17 1.04 9.20
CA SER A 685 20.99 0.85 8.34
C SER A 685 19.70 1.51 8.85
N PRO A 686 18.78 1.97 7.97
CA PRO A 686 17.51 2.52 8.39
C PRO A 686 16.63 1.51 9.12
N LEU A 687 16.66 0.24 8.68
CA LEU A 687 15.93 -0.88 9.32
C LEU A 687 16.73 -1.52 10.45
N PHE A 688 17.96 -1.07 10.64
CA PHE A 688 18.76 -1.46 11.77
C PHE A 688 18.21 -0.73 13.00
N GLY A 689 17.28 -1.42 13.66
CA GLY A 689 16.81 -1.08 14.98
C GLY A 689 17.95 -1.21 15.97
N LEU A 690 18.77 -0.16 16.07
CA LEU A 690 19.51 0.06 17.30
C LEU A 690 18.52 0.06 18.46
N GLY A 691 17.26 0.49 18.28
CA GLY A 691 16.27 0.42 19.37
C GLY A 691 16.71 1.22 20.60
N LEU A 692 17.64 2.14 20.41
CA LEU A 692 18.52 2.66 21.43
C LEU A 692 18.74 4.16 21.22
N ASN A 693 18.75 4.91 22.32
CA ASN A 693 19.13 6.32 22.37
C ASN A 693 20.64 6.47 22.12
N PHE A 694 21.05 7.35 21.20
CA PHE A 694 22.45 7.73 21.07
C PHE A 694 22.88 8.49 22.33
N ILE A 695 24.07 8.18 22.87
CA ILE A 695 24.62 8.97 23.99
C ILE A 695 24.95 10.39 23.50
N ARG A 696 25.55 10.51 22.31
CA ARG A 696 25.81 11.78 21.63
C ARG A 696 24.80 11.98 20.50
N GLU A 697 23.96 13.00 20.63
CA GLU A 697 22.97 13.38 19.62
C GLU A 697 23.64 13.88 18.31
N PRO A 698 23.02 13.63 17.14
CA PRO A 698 23.59 14.05 15.85
C PRO A 698 23.44 15.55 15.60
N ASP A 699 24.48 16.16 15.02
CA ASP A 699 24.40 17.50 14.41
C ASP A 699 23.82 17.40 12.99
N ILE A 700 24.15 16.31 12.28
CA ILE A 700 23.70 16.02 10.91
C ILE A 700 23.13 14.60 10.87
N PHE A 701 21.90 14.45 10.35
CA PHE A 701 21.24 13.16 10.23
C PHE A 701 20.68 12.95 8.83
N TRP A 702 21.22 11.99 8.08
CA TRP A 702 20.74 11.67 6.73
C TRP A 702 20.23 10.24 6.66
N ALA A 703 19.07 10.05 6.04
CA ALA A 703 18.48 8.72 5.80
C ALA A 703 18.16 8.51 4.32
N ARG A 704 18.33 7.27 3.83
CA ARG A 704 18.07 6.89 2.44
C ARG A 704 17.20 5.64 2.37
N PHE A 705 16.07 5.71 1.64
CA PHE A 705 15.07 4.63 1.57
C PHE A 705 14.87 4.03 0.16
N ASP A 706 15.73 4.32 -0.80
CA ASP A 706 15.56 3.90 -2.20
C ASP A 706 15.82 2.41 -2.46
N ASN A 707 16.57 1.74 -1.59
CA ASN A 707 16.93 0.31 -1.70
C ASN A 707 16.37 -0.53 -0.53
N VAL A 708 15.45 0.04 0.24
CA VAL A 708 14.91 -0.58 1.46
C VAL A 708 13.40 -0.53 1.33
N ASP A 709 12.71 -1.64 1.59
CA ASP A 709 11.23 -1.66 1.63
C ASP A 709 10.77 -1.18 3.02
N ALA A 710 10.56 0.14 3.14
CA ALA A 710 10.08 0.77 4.36
C ALA A 710 8.63 1.24 4.23
N ASP A 711 7.85 1.00 5.28
CA ASP A 711 6.52 1.60 5.42
C ASP A 711 6.57 2.98 6.11
N THR A 712 5.40 3.61 6.26
CA THR A 712 5.28 4.93 6.87
C THR A 712 5.81 4.98 8.30
N ASN A 713 5.58 3.93 9.11
CA ASN A 713 6.04 3.88 10.49
C ASN A 713 7.55 3.80 10.57
N GLN A 714 8.16 2.93 9.76
CA GLN A 714 9.61 2.76 9.73
C GLN A 714 10.32 4.05 9.34
N ILE A 715 9.79 4.80 8.35
CA ILE A 715 10.33 6.11 7.98
C ILE A 715 10.21 7.10 9.15
N ILE A 716 9.04 7.24 9.76
CA ILE A 716 8.82 8.15 10.91
C ILE A 716 9.79 7.84 12.05
N GLN A 717 9.89 6.56 12.44
CA GLN A 717 10.77 6.15 13.52
C GLN A 717 12.24 6.43 13.23
N THR A 718 12.66 6.16 11.99
CA THR A 718 14.03 6.42 11.54
C THR A 718 14.37 7.89 11.74
N VAL A 719 13.53 8.79 11.23
CA VAL A 719 13.80 10.23 11.20
C VAL A 719 13.63 10.89 12.56
N ASN A 720 12.71 10.41 13.39
CA ASN A 720 12.51 10.91 14.76
C ASN A 720 13.71 10.70 15.69
N ARG A 721 14.72 9.95 15.28
CA ARG A 721 16.01 9.86 15.98
C ARG A 721 16.82 11.15 15.88
N ALA A 722 16.57 11.97 14.87
CA ALA A 722 17.18 13.28 14.70
C ALA A 722 16.54 14.38 15.58
N ASN A 723 15.51 14.04 16.37
CA ASN A 723 14.75 15.00 17.15
C ASN A 723 14.67 14.62 18.63
N ARG A 724 15.78 14.13 19.20
CA ARG A 724 15.90 13.85 20.64
C ARG A 724 16.94 14.82 21.23
N GLY A 725 16.69 15.28 22.46
CA GLY A 725 17.48 16.31 23.12
C GLY A 725 17.13 17.75 22.72
N GLN A 726 17.76 18.74 23.36
CA GLN A 726 17.63 20.17 23.01
C GLN A 726 18.60 20.60 21.89
N VAL A 727 19.18 19.65 21.15
CA VAL A 727 20.20 19.91 20.12
C VAL A 727 19.52 20.07 18.76
N GLN A 728 19.88 21.13 18.04
CA GLN A 728 19.37 21.39 16.69
C GLN A 728 20.09 20.49 15.67
N CYS A 729 19.40 19.49 15.14
CA CYS A 729 19.94 18.58 14.12
C CYS A 729 19.51 18.97 12.70
N GLN A 730 20.44 18.95 11.74
CA GLN A 730 20.14 19.05 10.32
C GLN A 730 19.68 17.70 9.77
N ALA A 731 18.35 17.49 9.69
CA ALA A 731 17.77 16.24 9.21
C ALA A 731 17.46 16.27 7.69
N ARG A 732 17.88 15.23 6.97
CA ARG A 732 17.58 15.02 5.54
C ARG A 732 17.13 13.60 5.22
N ILE A 733 16.16 13.49 4.31
CA ILE A 733 15.77 12.20 3.69
C ILE A 733 16.06 12.26 2.21
N TYR A 734 16.77 11.26 1.69
CA TYR A 734 16.96 11.05 0.27
C TYR A 734 15.87 10.14 -0.28
N GLY A 735 14.95 10.71 -1.07
CA GLY A 735 13.77 10.04 -1.59
C GLY A 735 13.05 10.87 -2.65
N ASN A 736 12.40 10.19 -3.60
CA ASN A 736 11.65 10.85 -4.67
C ASN A 736 10.17 10.94 -4.28
N VAL A 737 9.70 12.16 -4.01
CA VAL A 737 8.31 12.43 -3.63
C VAL A 737 7.45 12.59 -4.89
N ARG A 738 6.33 11.88 -4.94
CA ARG A 738 5.33 12.00 -6.02
C ARG A 738 4.00 12.48 -5.43
N PRO A 739 3.44 13.62 -5.87
CA PRO A 739 2.22 14.14 -5.29
C PRO A 739 1.00 13.22 -5.42
N ASP A 740 0.96 12.43 -6.49
CA ASP A 740 -0.14 11.51 -6.84
C ASP A 740 0.04 10.09 -6.28
N ALA A 741 1.10 9.85 -5.49
CA ALA A 741 1.34 8.52 -4.94
C ALA A 741 0.29 8.16 -3.88
N SER A 742 -0.36 7.01 -4.08
CA SER A 742 -1.26 6.39 -3.13
C SER A 742 -1.03 4.88 -3.10
N PHE A 743 -1.26 4.25 -1.96
CA PHE A 743 -1.27 2.80 -1.87
C PHE A 743 -2.40 2.24 -2.74
N VAL A 744 -2.04 1.44 -3.74
CA VAL A 744 -3.02 0.72 -4.55
C VAL A 744 -3.36 -0.57 -3.82
N LEU A 745 -4.32 -0.49 -2.90
CA LEU A 745 -4.81 -1.67 -2.20
C LEU A 745 -5.79 -2.45 -3.10
N PRO A 746 -5.66 -3.79 -3.19
CA PRO A 746 -6.62 -4.61 -3.91
C PRO A 746 -8.01 -4.54 -3.27
N ASN A 747 -9.05 -4.87 -4.03
CA ASN A 747 -10.41 -4.95 -3.48
C ASN A 747 -10.43 -6.02 -2.38
N SER A 748 -10.57 -5.57 -1.13
CA SER A 748 -10.49 -6.40 0.07
C SER A 748 -11.47 -7.58 0.06
N THR A 749 -12.69 -7.40 -0.44
CA THR A 749 -13.68 -8.50 -0.49
C THR A 749 -13.33 -9.52 -1.56
N ALA A 750 -12.88 -9.06 -2.72
CA ALA A 750 -12.47 -9.95 -3.80
C ALA A 750 -11.19 -10.73 -3.42
N LEU A 751 -10.23 -10.04 -2.80
CA LEU A 751 -8.99 -10.65 -2.32
C LEU A 751 -9.27 -11.71 -1.24
N HIS A 752 -10.14 -11.42 -0.28
CA HIS A 752 -10.50 -12.39 0.78
C HIS A 752 -11.09 -13.68 0.21
N ARG A 753 -12.06 -13.57 -0.72
CA ARG A 753 -12.63 -14.73 -1.42
C ARG A 753 -11.58 -15.50 -2.20
N GLU A 754 -10.74 -14.78 -2.94
CA GLU A 754 -9.68 -15.37 -3.74
C GLU A 754 -8.65 -16.15 -2.89
N ILE A 755 -8.30 -15.63 -1.71
CA ILE A 755 -7.43 -16.34 -0.76
C ILE A 755 -8.11 -17.60 -0.25
N ALA A 756 -9.39 -17.52 0.12
CA ALA A 756 -10.17 -18.65 0.62
C ALA A 756 -10.24 -19.77 -0.44
N ASP A 757 -10.62 -19.45 -1.67
CA ASP A 757 -10.73 -20.40 -2.78
C ASP A 757 -9.40 -21.14 -3.03
N ARG A 758 -8.27 -20.43 -2.95
CA ARG A 758 -6.95 -21.06 -3.13
C ARG A 758 -6.51 -21.92 -1.96
N LEU A 759 -6.78 -21.50 -0.73
CA LEU A 759 -6.47 -22.33 0.43
C LEU A 759 -7.32 -23.59 0.41
N GLN A 760 -8.62 -23.50 0.11
CA GLN A 760 -9.48 -24.67 -0.05
C GLN A 760 -9.03 -25.58 -1.20
N GLY A 761 -8.51 -25.01 -2.29
CA GLY A 761 -7.96 -25.75 -3.43
C GLY A 761 -6.53 -26.28 -3.23
N GLU A 762 -5.97 -26.22 -2.02
CA GLU A 762 -4.60 -26.67 -1.72
C GLU A 762 -4.41 -28.19 -1.88
N ALA A 763 -5.44 -28.97 -1.56
CA ALA A 763 -5.41 -30.43 -1.57
C ALA A 763 -6.74 -31.00 -2.09
N SER A 764 -6.79 -32.31 -2.34
CA SER A 764 -8.04 -32.98 -2.75
C SER A 764 -9.09 -33.09 -1.63
N ILE A 765 -8.65 -32.97 -0.37
CA ILE A 765 -9.47 -33.13 0.83
C ILE A 765 -9.85 -31.76 1.38
N ALA A 766 -11.08 -31.63 1.87
CA ALA A 766 -11.53 -30.40 2.54
C ALA A 766 -10.73 -30.13 3.82
N GLY A 767 -10.12 -28.95 3.93
CA GLY A 767 -9.39 -28.52 5.13
C GLY A 767 -10.24 -27.74 6.13
N PHE A 768 -9.73 -27.59 7.35
CA PHE A 768 -10.37 -26.79 8.40
C PHE A 768 -9.90 -25.33 8.36
N LEU A 769 -10.43 -24.57 7.39
CA LEU A 769 -10.05 -23.18 7.20
C LEU A 769 -10.65 -22.29 8.30
N GLU A 770 -9.79 -21.79 9.19
CA GLU A 770 -10.18 -20.83 10.21
C GLU A 770 -10.21 -19.40 9.66
N THR A 771 -11.39 -18.77 9.69
CA THR A 771 -11.60 -17.42 9.12
C THR A 771 -10.66 -16.38 9.74
N HIS A 772 -10.57 -16.30 11.06
CA HIS A 772 -9.78 -15.25 11.74
C HIS A 772 -8.28 -15.58 11.83
N LEU A 773 -7.90 -16.80 12.26
CA LEU A 773 -6.47 -17.14 12.46
C LEU A 773 -5.68 -17.41 11.18
N GLN A 774 -6.35 -17.81 10.10
CA GLN A 774 -5.68 -18.14 8.84
C GLN A 774 -6.07 -17.17 7.75
N LEU A 775 -7.36 -17.07 7.41
CA LEU A 775 -7.80 -16.32 6.24
C LEU A 775 -7.56 -14.80 6.41
N ASP A 776 -8.05 -14.21 7.50
CA ASP A 776 -7.90 -12.77 7.77
C ASP A 776 -6.43 -12.38 7.99
N ARG A 777 -5.64 -13.27 8.60
CA ARG A 777 -4.19 -13.12 8.73
C ARG A 777 -3.49 -13.06 7.38
N VAL A 778 -3.80 -13.99 6.46
CA VAL A 778 -3.20 -14.01 5.12
C VAL A 778 -3.65 -12.79 4.31
N HIS A 779 -4.91 -12.39 4.45
CA HIS A 779 -5.44 -11.16 3.87
C HIS A 779 -4.68 -9.93 4.38
N TYR A 780 -4.47 -9.82 5.70
CA TYR A 780 -3.65 -8.76 6.30
C TYR A 780 -2.24 -8.72 5.69
N LEU A 781 -1.54 -9.85 5.64
CA LEU A 781 -0.18 -9.91 5.10
C LEU A 781 -0.12 -9.51 3.62
N GLU A 782 -1.14 -9.86 2.84
CA GLU A 782 -1.28 -9.44 1.45
C GLU A 782 -1.48 -7.93 1.29
N LEU A 783 -2.32 -7.32 2.13
CA LEU A 783 -2.51 -5.86 2.14
C LEU A 783 -1.23 -5.13 2.60
N ARG A 784 -0.54 -5.67 3.62
CA ARG A 784 0.70 -5.08 4.16
C ARG A 784 1.83 -5.01 3.14
N LYS A 785 1.90 -5.93 2.17
CA LYS A 785 2.88 -5.85 1.06
C LYS A 785 2.75 -4.55 0.28
N ALA A 786 1.53 -4.09 0.04
CA ALA A 786 1.29 -2.86 -0.72
C ALA A 786 1.77 -1.61 0.02
N GLU A 787 1.71 -1.63 1.36
CA GLU A 787 2.18 -0.53 2.22
C GLU A 787 3.71 -0.49 2.39
N ARG A 788 4.41 -1.61 2.19
CA ARG A 788 5.89 -1.68 2.28
C ARG A 788 6.56 -1.21 0.97
N ASN A 789 6.27 0.03 0.58
CA ASN A 789 6.91 0.69 -0.54
C ASN A 789 7.43 2.06 -0.09
N SER A 790 8.74 2.20 0.07
CA SER A 790 9.36 3.42 0.60
C SER A 790 9.02 4.69 -0.16
N GLN A 791 8.97 4.63 -1.50
CA GLN A 791 8.69 5.81 -2.31
C GLN A 791 7.24 6.28 -2.13
N VAL A 792 6.30 5.33 -2.14
CA VAL A 792 4.88 5.63 -1.90
C VAL A 792 4.67 6.07 -0.46
N SER A 793 5.27 5.38 0.51
CA SER A 793 5.21 5.70 1.94
C SER A 793 5.74 7.10 2.23
N LEU A 794 6.92 7.46 1.73
CA LEU A 794 7.47 8.81 1.88
C LEU A 794 6.54 9.85 1.25
N SER A 795 6.03 9.58 0.05
CA SER A 795 5.13 10.51 -0.64
C SER A 795 3.81 10.72 0.11
N VAL A 796 3.22 9.65 0.65
CA VAL A 796 2.02 9.70 1.49
C VAL A 796 2.29 10.48 2.79
N LEU A 797 3.43 10.23 3.45
CA LEU A 797 3.82 10.96 4.66
C LEU A 797 3.98 12.46 4.43
N VAL A 798 4.53 12.86 3.28
CA VAL A 798 4.69 14.26 2.89
C VAL A 798 3.34 14.90 2.58
N ARG A 799 2.53 14.22 1.76
CA ARG A 799 1.20 14.69 1.34
C ARG A 799 0.28 14.90 2.54
N ASP A 800 0.24 13.92 3.44
CA ASP A 800 -0.65 13.93 4.60
C ASP A 800 -0.03 14.69 5.79
N ASN A 801 1.16 15.30 5.60
CA ASN A 801 1.92 16.00 6.63
C ASN A 801 2.03 15.13 7.90
N ALA A 802 2.34 13.84 7.74
CA ALA A 802 2.27 12.85 8.81
C ALA A 802 3.64 12.54 9.44
N ILE A 803 4.72 13.13 8.92
CA ILE A 803 6.04 13.04 9.58
C ILE A 803 5.95 13.79 10.92
N GLN A 804 6.02 13.04 12.01
CA GLN A 804 5.93 13.57 13.36
C GLN A 804 7.09 14.51 13.63
N ASN A 805 6.85 15.56 14.41
CA ASN A 805 7.85 16.51 14.89
C ASN A 805 8.55 17.43 13.88
N PHE A 806 8.36 17.22 12.57
CA PHE A 806 9.06 17.95 11.53
C PHE A 806 8.15 18.81 10.64
N ASN A 807 8.66 19.99 10.28
CA ASN A 807 8.18 20.83 9.19
C ASN A 807 8.92 20.45 7.91
N VAL A 808 8.22 19.73 7.03
CA VAL A 808 8.81 19.10 5.85
C VAL A 808 8.92 20.08 4.68
N VAL A 809 10.14 20.25 4.17
CA VAL A 809 10.47 21.01 2.96
C VAL A 809 10.97 20.04 1.88
N VAL A 810 10.29 20.00 0.74
CA VAL A 810 10.67 19.15 -0.40
C VAL A 810 11.48 19.99 -1.39
N ARG A 811 12.72 19.59 -1.68
CA ARG A 811 13.55 20.24 -2.69
C ARG A 811 13.23 19.68 -4.09
N ALA A 812 13.07 20.58 -5.06
CA ALA A 812 12.90 20.20 -6.46
C ALA A 812 14.19 19.60 -7.02
N GLU A 813 14.06 18.73 -8.01
CA GLU A 813 15.19 18.25 -8.81
C GLU A 813 15.84 19.44 -9.50
N THR A 814 17.07 19.79 -9.11
CA THR A 814 17.87 20.76 -9.84
C THR A 814 18.40 20.09 -11.11
N SER A 815 17.90 20.53 -12.27
CA SER A 815 18.44 20.17 -13.57
C SER A 815 19.89 20.67 -13.65
N GLY A 816 20.88 19.77 -13.59
CA GLY A 816 22.24 20.09 -14.01
C GLY A 816 23.37 19.96 -12.99
N VAL A 817 23.40 18.91 -12.14
CA VAL A 817 24.71 18.50 -11.58
C VAL A 817 25.44 17.69 -12.64
N ALA A 818 26.39 18.32 -13.33
CA ALA A 818 27.28 17.64 -14.28
C ALA A 818 27.96 16.45 -13.58
N PRO A 819 27.98 15.25 -14.18
CA PRO A 819 28.66 14.11 -13.58
C PRO A 819 30.16 14.43 -13.43
N ARG A 820 30.65 14.58 -12.20
CA ARG A 820 32.10 14.65 -11.93
C ARG A 820 32.77 13.44 -12.59
N ARG A 821 33.79 13.69 -13.43
CA ARG A 821 34.52 12.65 -14.20
C ARG A 821 35.12 11.57 -13.31
N ASN A 822 35.53 11.91 -12.09
CA ASN A 822 35.98 11.00 -11.05
C ASN A 822 34.97 11.00 -9.91
N ASN A 823 34.18 9.94 -9.77
CA ASN A 823 33.24 9.81 -8.65
C ASN A 823 33.76 8.69 -7.72
N PRO A 824 34.46 9.02 -6.62
CA PRO A 824 35.03 8.03 -5.70
C PRO A 824 33.98 7.07 -5.14
N VAL A 825 32.71 7.50 -5.02
CA VAL A 825 31.59 6.64 -4.60
C VAL A 825 31.31 5.53 -5.61
N LYS A 826 31.46 5.79 -6.92
CA LYS A 826 31.25 4.77 -7.97
C LYS A 826 32.36 3.71 -7.95
N GLU A 827 33.59 4.11 -7.67
CA GLU A 827 34.73 3.21 -7.58
C GLU A 827 34.65 2.31 -6.34
N ALA A 828 34.44 2.89 -5.16
CA ALA A 828 34.24 2.13 -3.92
C ALA A 828 33.08 1.14 -4.04
N ARG A 829 32.00 1.51 -4.75
CA ARG A 829 30.87 0.61 -5.05
C ARG A 829 31.25 -0.56 -5.95
N ARG A 830 32.17 -0.37 -6.90
CA ARG A 830 32.67 -1.45 -7.76
C ARG A 830 33.56 -2.40 -6.95
N GLU A 831 34.46 -1.86 -6.14
CA GLU A 831 35.39 -2.62 -5.29
C GLU A 831 34.66 -3.46 -4.23
N ALA A 832 33.73 -2.87 -3.49
CA ALA A 832 32.91 -3.59 -2.51
C ALA A 832 32.13 -4.76 -3.12
N ARG A 833 31.57 -4.58 -4.33
CA ARG A 833 30.88 -5.66 -5.06
C ARG A 833 31.82 -6.81 -5.43
N LEU A 834 33.07 -6.51 -5.76
CA LEU A 834 34.07 -7.54 -6.06
C LEU A 834 34.49 -8.26 -4.78
N SER A 835 34.73 -7.52 -3.69
CA SER A 835 35.03 -8.07 -2.36
C SER A 835 33.96 -9.07 -1.89
N TYR A 836 32.68 -8.68 -1.91
CA TYR A 836 31.58 -9.58 -1.51
C TYR A 836 31.47 -10.83 -2.40
N ARG A 837 31.80 -10.73 -3.69
CA ARG A 837 31.81 -11.89 -4.60
C ARG A 837 32.98 -12.81 -4.30
N GLN A 838 34.15 -12.24 -4.04
CA GLN A 838 35.35 -12.99 -3.73
C GLN A 838 35.17 -13.80 -2.45
N ALA A 839 34.59 -13.21 -1.39
CA ALA A 839 34.32 -13.92 -0.15
C ALA A 839 33.49 -15.21 -0.36
N VAL A 840 32.46 -15.18 -1.21
CA VAL A 840 31.68 -16.38 -1.54
C VAL A 840 32.50 -17.41 -2.35
N ILE A 841 33.35 -16.94 -3.26
CA ILE A 841 34.24 -17.81 -4.05
C ILE A 841 35.28 -18.48 -3.15
N ASP A 842 35.80 -17.77 -2.16
CA ASP A 842 36.78 -18.29 -1.21
C ASP A 842 36.16 -19.42 -0.36
N GLU A 843 34.93 -19.22 0.15
CA GLU A 843 34.15 -20.26 0.83
C GLU A 843 33.90 -21.47 -0.08
N ALA A 844 33.50 -21.26 -1.34
CA ALA A 844 33.30 -22.33 -2.30
C ALA A 844 34.59 -23.13 -2.58
N THR A 845 35.74 -22.45 -2.65
CA THR A 845 37.05 -23.05 -2.93
C THR A 845 37.49 -23.97 -1.79
N GLN A 846 37.25 -23.59 -0.53
CA GLN A 846 37.50 -24.45 0.63
C GLN A 846 36.65 -25.73 0.61
N LEU A 847 35.51 -25.71 -0.09
CA LEU A 847 34.52 -26.78 -0.15
C LEU A 847 34.59 -27.62 -1.44
N SER A 848 35.59 -27.40 -2.29
CA SER A 848 35.75 -27.87 -3.68
C SER A 848 35.65 -29.38 -3.96
N ARG A 849 35.44 -30.23 -2.94
CA ARG A 849 35.22 -31.69 -3.06
C ARG A 849 33.86 -32.17 -2.55
N CYS A 850 32.91 -31.25 -2.32
CA CYS A 850 31.62 -31.57 -1.74
C CYS A 850 30.58 -31.87 -2.85
N GLY A 851 30.16 -33.14 -2.99
CA GLY A 851 29.01 -33.48 -3.84
C GLY A 851 27.69 -32.92 -3.32
N SER A 852 26.60 -33.04 -4.09
CA SER A 852 25.26 -32.51 -3.76
C SER A 852 24.74 -33.01 -2.41
N LEU A 853 24.90 -34.30 -2.09
CA LEU A 853 24.54 -34.87 -0.78
C LEU A 853 25.39 -34.30 0.38
N GLY A 854 26.70 -34.16 0.18
CA GLY A 854 27.57 -33.55 1.19
C GLY A 854 27.20 -32.08 1.45
N ALA A 855 26.78 -31.37 0.39
CA ALA A 855 26.34 -29.99 0.49
C ALA A 855 25.04 -29.89 1.31
N ILE A 856 24.10 -30.81 1.11
CA ILE A 856 22.87 -30.90 1.92
C ILE A 856 23.19 -31.08 3.40
N VAL A 857 24.10 -32.00 3.75
CA VAL A 857 24.51 -32.23 5.15
C VAL A 857 25.08 -30.95 5.77
N LYS A 858 25.95 -30.23 5.06
CA LYS A 858 26.53 -28.97 5.52
C LYS A 858 25.47 -27.87 5.66
N LEU A 859 24.55 -27.75 4.69
CA LEU A 859 23.43 -26.81 4.75
C LEU A 859 22.50 -27.10 5.94
N GLN A 860 22.24 -28.38 6.24
CA GLN A 860 21.48 -28.78 7.42
C GLN A 860 22.23 -28.45 8.73
N ALA A 861 23.55 -28.62 8.75
CA ALA A 861 24.38 -28.24 9.90
C ALA A 861 24.30 -26.72 10.15
N LEU A 862 24.48 -25.90 9.11
CA LEU A 862 24.30 -24.44 9.18
C LEU A 862 22.89 -24.04 9.61
N TRP A 863 21.86 -24.73 9.10
CA TRP A 863 20.48 -24.46 9.51
C TRP A 863 20.26 -24.77 11.00
N LYS A 864 20.81 -25.87 11.52
CA LYS A 864 20.77 -26.22 12.95
C LYS A 864 21.55 -25.21 13.80
N GLU A 865 22.71 -24.78 13.32
CA GLU A 865 23.52 -23.73 13.95
C GLU A 865 22.69 -22.44 14.08
N ARG A 866 22.09 -21.95 12.98
CA ARG A 866 21.21 -20.76 13.02
C ARG A 866 20.05 -20.89 14.01
N LYS A 867 19.44 -22.08 14.14
CA LYS A 867 18.34 -22.34 15.09
C LYS A 867 18.80 -22.39 16.55
N SER A 868 20.05 -22.79 16.79
CA SER A 868 20.66 -22.89 18.11
C SER A 868 21.57 -21.71 18.46
N ARG A 869 21.64 -20.69 17.60
CA ARG A 869 22.45 -19.48 17.75
C ARG A 869 22.30 -18.79 19.10
N TRP A 870 21.12 -18.86 19.71
CA TRP A 870 20.84 -18.28 21.03
C TRP A 870 21.52 -19.01 22.20
N LYS A 871 22.09 -20.20 21.98
CA LYS A 871 22.77 -21.02 23.00
C LYS A 871 24.29 -20.79 23.05
N VAL A 872 24.84 -20.03 22.10
CA VAL A 872 26.29 -19.83 21.96
C VAL A 872 26.60 -18.40 22.38
N ASP A 873 27.63 -18.23 23.21
CA ASP A 873 28.02 -16.92 23.76
C ASP A 873 28.53 -15.97 22.67
N GLU A 874 29.34 -16.48 21.73
CA GLU A 874 29.87 -15.73 20.59
C GLU A 874 29.36 -16.31 19.25
N PRO A 875 28.15 -15.92 18.81
CA PRO A 875 27.59 -16.45 17.58
C PRO A 875 28.24 -15.81 16.35
N ARG A 876 28.55 -16.62 15.34
CA ARG A 876 29.04 -16.15 14.02
C ARG A 876 28.13 -15.09 13.40
N LEU A 877 28.72 -14.21 12.59
CA LEU A 877 27.98 -13.16 11.89
C LEU A 877 27.05 -13.75 10.82
N GLU A 878 25.91 -13.08 10.61
CA GLU A 878 24.93 -13.54 9.62
C GLU A 878 25.47 -13.42 8.19
N ARG A 879 26.36 -12.46 7.91
CA ARG A 879 27.04 -12.32 6.63
C ARG A 879 27.91 -13.53 6.34
N ASP A 880 28.68 -14.00 7.30
CA ASP A 880 29.60 -15.13 7.13
C ASP A 880 28.79 -16.41 6.89
N LEU A 881 27.73 -16.63 7.67
CA LEU A 881 26.82 -17.75 7.46
C LEU A 881 26.15 -17.73 6.09
N ARG A 882 25.86 -16.55 5.52
CA ARG A 882 25.29 -16.41 4.17
C ARG A 882 26.33 -16.64 3.08
N ASN A 883 27.56 -16.20 3.31
CA ASN A 883 28.67 -16.42 2.38
C ASN A 883 29.02 -17.91 2.32
N GLU A 884 29.11 -18.59 3.47
CA GLU A 884 29.33 -20.03 3.55
C GLU A 884 28.16 -20.80 2.92
N GLU A 885 26.90 -20.43 3.21
CA GLU A 885 25.73 -21.04 2.58
C GLU A 885 25.79 -20.94 1.05
N ALA A 886 26.10 -19.76 0.51
CA ALA A 886 26.26 -19.56 -0.92
C ALA A 886 27.48 -20.33 -1.47
N GLY A 887 28.58 -20.42 -0.71
CA GLY A 887 29.77 -21.20 -1.06
C GLY A 887 29.49 -22.70 -1.13
N ILE A 888 28.74 -23.25 -0.18
CA ILE A 888 28.26 -24.64 -0.19
C ILE A 888 27.36 -24.90 -1.40
N VAL A 889 26.45 -23.97 -1.70
CA VAL A 889 25.59 -24.04 -2.89
C VAL A 889 26.41 -24.03 -4.18
N MET A 890 27.44 -23.17 -4.28
CA MET A 890 28.34 -23.14 -5.44
C MET A 890 29.10 -24.46 -5.61
N ALA A 891 29.76 -24.93 -4.56
CA ALA A 891 30.57 -26.14 -4.60
C ALA A 891 29.70 -27.40 -4.82
N GLY A 892 28.58 -27.51 -4.11
CA GLY A 892 27.69 -28.66 -4.11
C GLY A 892 26.79 -28.79 -5.33
N PHE A 893 26.29 -27.67 -5.86
CA PHE A 893 25.36 -27.63 -6.98
C PHE A 893 26.00 -27.13 -8.28
N GLY A 894 27.34 -26.98 -8.32
CA GLY A 894 28.07 -26.61 -9.54
C GLY A 894 27.71 -25.21 -10.08
N ILE A 895 27.25 -24.30 -9.22
CA ILE A 895 26.90 -22.93 -9.61
C ILE A 895 28.17 -22.07 -9.64
N GLN A 896 28.48 -21.48 -10.79
CA GLN A 896 29.70 -20.66 -10.96
C GLN A 896 29.53 -19.19 -10.56
N ASP A 897 28.31 -18.63 -10.66
CA ASP A 897 28.05 -17.22 -10.35
C ASP A 897 27.62 -17.06 -8.88
N PRO A 898 28.40 -16.39 -8.02
CA PRO A 898 28.08 -16.22 -6.61
C PRO A 898 26.76 -15.45 -6.40
N VAL A 899 26.37 -14.58 -7.33
CA VAL A 899 25.09 -13.86 -7.26
C VAL A 899 23.90 -14.80 -7.45
N VAL A 900 24.07 -15.85 -8.27
CA VAL A 900 23.04 -16.88 -8.47
C VAL A 900 22.94 -17.77 -7.24
N ALA A 901 24.09 -18.16 -6.67
CA ALA A 901 24.13 -18.98 -5.45
C ALA A 901 23.43 -18.30 -4.26
N GLN A 902 23.63 -16.99 -4.07
CA GLN A 902 22.96 -16.22 -3.01
C GLN A 902 21.43 -16.11 -3.16
N LYS A 903 20.88 -16.42 -4.34
CA LYS A 903 19.42 -16.41 -4.57
C LYS A 903 18.76 -17.77 -4.27
N VAL A 904 19.55 -18.83 -4.09
CA VAL A 904 19.03 -20.17 -3.82
C VAL A 904 18.36 -20.20 -2.45
N ASN A 905 17.14 -20.71 -2.39
CA ASN A 905 16.41 -20.90 -1.16
C ASN A 905 16.60 -22.34 -0.67
N ILE A 906 17.40 -22.48 0.38
CA ILE A 906 17.77 -23.78 0.93
C ILE A 906 16.56 -24.61 1.35
N SER A 907 15.52 -24.02 1.94
CA SER A 907 14.33 -24.76 2.34
C SER A 907 13.59 -25.36 1.14
N LYS A 908 13.60 -24.71 -0.02
CA LYS A 908 13.01 -25.26 -1.24
C LYS A 908 13.84 -26.40 -1.80
N VAL A 909 15.17 -26.24 -1.80
CA VAL A 909 16.09 -27.30 -2.22
C VAL A 909 15.93 -28.53 -1.34
N LEU A 910 15.96 -28.37 -0.01
CA LEU A 910 15.78 -29.49 0.93
C LEU A 910 14.43 -30.21 0.75
N ARG A 911 13.38 -29.52 0.31
CA ARG A 911 12.09 -30.15 -0.05
C ARG A 911 12.18 -30.99 -1.32
N LEU A 912 12.92 -30.54 -2.33
CA LEU A 912 13.15 -31.30 -3.55
C LEU A 912 13.99 -32.56 -3.31
N PHE A 913 14.87 -32.54 -2.32
CA PHE A 913 15.65 -33.72 -1.90
C PHE A 913 14.91 -34.62 -0.90
N GLY A 914 13.68 -34.28 -0.48
CA GLY A 914 12.91 -35.07 0.49
C GLY A 914 13.37 -34.96 1.95
N GLU A 915 14.33 -34.07 2.23
CA GLU A 915 14.86 -33.84 3.58
C GLU A 915 13.89 -33.06 4.49
N VAL A 916 13.04 -32.22 3.86
CA VAL A 916 12.01 -31.43 4.52
C VAL A 916 10.69 -31.65 3.82
N SER A 917 9.61 -31.81 4.59
CA SER A 917 8.27 -31.95 4.04
C SER A 917 7.87 -30.77 3.14
N PRO A 918 7.09 -31.01 2.06
CA PRO A 918 6.46 -29.94 1.31
C PRO A 918 5.65 -29.01 2.22
N TRP A 919 5.51 -27.75 1.80
CA TRP A 919 4.71 -26.81 2.57
C TRP A 919 3.23 -27.21 2.58
N ILE A 920 2.63 -27.17 3.77
CA ILE A 920 1.20 -27.35 4.02
C ILE A 920 0.69 -26.16 4.81
N SER A 921 -0.53 -25.71 4.55
CA SER A 921 -1.12 -24.61 5.31
C SER A 921 -1.66 -25.08 6.66
N ASN A 922 -2.00 -24.12 7.52
CA ASN A 922 -2.42 -24.39 8.89
C ASN A 922 -3.74 -25.20 9.00
N GLN A 923 -4.57 -25.22 7.96
CA GLN A 923 -5.81 -26.01 7.91
C GLN A 923 -5.55 -27.53 7.92
N TYR A 924 -4.32 -27.95 7.58
CA TYR A 924 -3.87 -29.33 7.59
C TYR A 924 -2.74 -29.57 8.61
N ALA A 925 -2.63 -28.72 9.65
CA ALA A 925 -1.62 -28.90 10.69
C ALA A 925 -1.72 -30.32 11.29
N ARG A 926 -0.56 -30.96 11.51
CA ARG A 926 -0.46 -32.39 11.87
C ARG A 926 -1.17 -32.76 13.16
N ASP A 927 -1.25 -31.83 14.10
CA ASP A 927 -1.94 -31.95 15.39
C ASP A 927 -3.46 -31.75 15.29
N ARG A 928 -3.95 -31.17 14.18
CA ARG A 928 -5.34 -30.73 13.99
C ARG A 928 -6.12 -31.56 12.99
N HIS A 929 -5.52 -31.93 11.85
CA HIS A 929 -6.23 -32.57 10.75
C HIS A 929 -5.88 -34.06 10.63
N PRO A 930 -6.86 -34.99 10.65
CA PRO A 930 -6.58 -36.43 10.65
C PRO A 930 -5.86 -36.92 9.38
N ASP A 931 -6.18 -36.34 8.22
CA ASP A 931 -5.61 -36.74 6.92
C ASP A 931 -4.39 -35.89 6.47
N TRP A 932 -3.68 -35.25 7.40
CA TRP A 932 -2.52 -34.40 7.08
C TRP A 932 -1.47 -35.15 6.22
N ALA A 933 -1.26 -36.44 6.51
CA ALA A 933 -0.28 -37.28 5.81
C ALA A 933 -0.63 -37.49 4.34
N LYS A 934 -1.92 -37.59 4.01
CA LYS A 934 -2.40 -37.71 2.63
C LYS A 934 -2.16 -36.43 1.84
N VAL A 935 -2.39 -35.27 2.46
CA VAL A 935 -2.10 -33.96 1.85
C VAL A 935 -0.60 -33.80 1.59
N GLU A 936 0.24 -34.18 2.55
CA GLU A 936 1.70 -34.15 2.38
C GLU A 936 2.16 -35.10 1.26
N ALA A 937 1.58 -36.29 1.16
CA ALA A 937 1.86 -37.24 0.08
C ALA A 937 1.48 -36.66 -1.30
N GLU A 938 0.26 -36.13 -1.45
CA GLU A 938 -0.20 -35.51 -2.70
C GLU A 938 0.74 -34.40 -3.18
N LYS A 939 1.23 -33.56 -2.25
CA LYS A 939 2.19 -32.49 -2.57
C LYS A 939 3.58 -33.00 -2.89
N THR A 940 4.00 -34.08 -2.24
CA THR A 940 5.26 -34.78 -2.55
C THR A 940 5.23 -35.30 -3.98
N ASP A 941 4.10 -35.87 -4.44
CA ASP A 941 3.94 -36.30 -5.84
C ASP A 941 4.07 -35.15 -6.83
N LYS A 942 3.55 -33.95 -6.49
CA LYS A 942 3.71 -32.77 -7.37
C LYS A 942 5.19 -32.41 -7.52
N CYS A 943 5.99 -32.51 -6.46
CA CYS A 943 7.42 -32.26 -6.53
C CYS A 943 8.13 -33.27 -7.46
N VAL A 944 7.70 -34.54 -7.49
CA VAL A 944 8.18 -35.55 -8.45
C VAL A 944 7.90 -35.12 -9.90
N VAL A 945 6.71 -34.58 -10.20
CA VAL A 945 6.38 -34.05 -11.54
C VAL A 945 7.34 -32.93 -11.97
N LEU A 946 7.73 -32.06 -11.05
CA LEU A 946 8.71 -31.01 -11.32
C LEU A 946 10.09 -31.59 -11.63
N LEU A 947 10.58 -32.56 -10.84
CA LEU A 947 11.88 -33.18 -11.08
C LEU A 947 11.94 -33.91 -12.42
N TRP A 948 10.88 -34.63 -12.81
CA TRP A 948 10.77 -35.21 -14.14
C TRP A 948 10.89 -34.16 -15.24
N LYS A 949 10.25 -33.00 -15.07
CA LYS A 949 10.35 -31.90 -16.05
C LYS A 949 11.72 -31.22 -16.06
N LEU A 950 12.42 -31.17 -14.94
CA LEU A 950 13.81 -30.72 -14.91
C LEU A 950 14.74 -31.73 -15.61
N GLY A 951 14.49 -33.03 -15.48
CA GLY A 951 15.23 -34.06 -16.22
C GLY A 951 14.96 -34.03 -17.73
N ASP A 952 13.71 -33.81 -18.14
CA ASP A 952 13.36 -33.57 -19.55
C ASP A 952 14.09 -32.33 -20.10
N LEU A 953 14.23 -31.28 -19.29
CA LEU A 953 14.92 -30.04 -19.65
C LEU A 953 16.44 -30.25 -19.75
N GLU A 954 17.03 -30.97 -18.79
CA GLU A 954 18.47 -31.29 -18.75
C GLU A 954 18.88 -32.16 -19.95
N THR A 955 18.07 -33.16 -20.29
CA THR A 955 18.30 -34.06 -21.43
C THR A 955 17.95 -33.41 -22.78
N GLY A 956 17.41 -32.19 -22.79
CA GLY A 956 17.03 -31.46 -24.00
C GLY A 956 15.75 -31.97 -24.68
N ARG A 957 14.95 -32.82 -24.01
CA ARG A 957 13.66 -33.30 -24.52
C ARG A 957 12.61 -32.19 -24.60
N ILE A 958 12.69 -31.21 -23.70
CA ILE A 958 11.86 -30.01 -23.72
C ILE A 958 12.74 -28.77 -23.66
N CYS A 959 12.29 -27.66 -24.24
CA CYS A 959 12.95 -26.37 -24.08
C CYS A 959 12.31 -25.52 -22.97
N ALA A 960 12.94 -24.37 -22.63
CA ALA A 960 12.42 -23.46 -21.62
C ALA A 960 11.02 -22.91 -21.96
N GLU A 961 10.71 -22.77 -23.24
CA GLU A 961 9.42 -22.28 -23.73
C GLU A 961 8.33 -23.34 -23.52
N ASP A 962 8.65 -24.62 -23.76
CA ASP A 962 7.77 -25.76 -23.47
C ASP A 962 7.51 -25.89 -21.97
N LEU A 963 8.54 -25.75 -21.14
CA LEU A 963 8.39 -25.78 -19.69
C LEU A 963 7.56 -24.60 -19.19
N SER A 964 7.78 -23.40 -19.75
CA SER A 964 6.94 -22.25 -19.48
C SER A 964 5.50 -22.49 -19.93
N ALA A 965 5.26 -23.15 -21.07
CA ALA A 965 3.93 -23.54 -21.52
C ALA A 965 3.27 -24.54 -20.57
N ALA A 966 4.04 -25.52 -20.08
CA ALA A 966 3.61 -26.54 -19.13
C ALA A 966 3.14 -25.93 -17.80
N LEU A 967 3.73 -24.83 -17.34
CA LEU A 967 3.29 -24.13 -16.10
C LEU A 967 1.79 -23.80 -16.08
N THR A 968 1.19 -23.52 -17.25
CA THR A 968 -0.25 -23.17 -17.34
C THR A 968 -1.11 -24.30 -17.88
N ARG A 969 -0.54 -25.24 -18.64
CA ARG A 969 -1.26 -26.37 -19.26
C ARG A 969 -1.35 -27.58 -18.33
N ASN A 970 -0.29 -27.85 -17.58
CA ASN A 970 -0.23 -28.92 -16.60
C ASN A 970 -0.45 -28.33 -15.20
N ARG A 971 -1.65 -28.56 -14.65
CA ARG A 971 -2.02 -28.10 -13.31
C ARG A 971 -1.04 -28.59 -12.24
N GLN A 972 -0.54 -29.82 -12.36
CA GLN A 972 0.35 -30.43 -11.37
C GLN A 972 1.70 -29.72 -11.26
N LEU A 973 2.22 -29.17 -12.36
CA LEU A 973 3.50 -28.44 -12.34
C LEU A 973 3.37 -27.11 -11.57
N GLY A 974 2.27 -26.38 -11.75
CA GLY A 974 2.01 -25.18 -10.96
C GLY A 974 1.83 -25.48 -9.47
N GLU A 975 1.11 -26.57 -9.16
CA GLU A 975 0.95 -27.08 -7.79
C GLU A 975 2.27 -27.51 -7.16
N ALA A 976 3.23 -28.02 -7.96
CA ALA A 976 4.57 -28.38 -7.48
C ALA A 976 5.32 -27.15 -6.95
N PHE A 977 5.32 -26.03 -7.69
CA PHE A 977 5.94 -24.79 -7.21
C PHE A 977 5.25 -24.22 -5.98
N GLN A 978 3.93 -24.40 -5.89
CA GLN A 978 3.16 -24.03 -4.69
C GLN A 978 3.48 -24.92 -3.49
N ALA A 979 3.74 -26.22 -3.69
CA ALA A 979 4.18 -27.15 -2.65
C ALA A 979 5.58 -26.80 -2.10
N LEU A 980 6.39 -26.08 -2.88
CA LEU A 980 7.69 -25.55 -2.46
C LEU A 980 7.60 -24.18 -1.77
N ALA A 981 6.41 -23.59 -1.59
CA ALA A 981 6.26 -22.30 -0.91
C ALA A 981 6.83 -22.33 0.51
N SER A 982 7.32 -21.20 1.03
CA SER A 982 7.89 -21.12 2.38
C SER A 982 6.83 -20.82 3.43
N ASN A 983 5.71 -20.22 3.02
CA ASN A 983 4.58 -19.82 3.85
C ASN A 983 3.33 -19.56 2.98
N ASP A 984 2.18 -19.36 3.63
CA ASP A 984 0.88 -19.09 2.99
C ASP A 984 0.95 -17.91 2.01
N LEU A 985 1.74 -16.89 2.34
CA LEU A 985 1.87 -15.67 1.57
C LEU A 985 2.59 -15.91 0.23
N GLU A 986 3.64 -16.74 0.24
CA GLU A 986 4.34 -17.18 -0.95
C GLU A 986 3.45 -18.11 -1.80
N PHE A 987 2.73 -19.04 -1.16
CA PHE A 987 1.78 -19.92 -1.84
C PHE A 987 0.73 -19.13 -2.63
N GLN A 988 0.14 -18.10 -2.03
CA GLN A 988 -0.83 -17.20 -2.69
C GLN A 988 -0.20 -16.37 -3.82
N THR A 989 1.06 -15.97 -3.67
CA THR A 989 1.78 -15.17 -4.67
C THR A 989 2.10 -15.99 -5.91
N ILE A 990 2.63 -17.21 -5.74
CA ILE A 990 2.93 -18.14 -6.83
C ILE A 990 1.65 -18.47 -7.60
N GLY A 991 0.58 -18.84 -6.90
CA GLY A 991 -0.70 -19.16 -7.51
C GLY A 991 -1.28 -18.01 -8.36
N ARG A 992 -1.24 -16.77 -7.86
CA ARG A 992 -1.66 -15.58 -8.62
C ARG A 992 -0.86 -15.36 -9.89
N LYS A 993 0.47 -15.46 -9.82
CA LYS A 993 1.33 -15.22 -10.98
C LYS A 993 1.07 -16.25 -12.09
N ILE A 994 0.90 -17.52 -11.71
CA ILE A 994 0.58 -18.61 -12.66
C ILE A 994 -0.81 -18.40 -13.28
N GLU A 995 -1.82 -18.08 -12.47
CA GLU A 995 -3.18 -17.84 -12.96
C GLU A 995 -3.27 -16.59 -13.85
N ALA A 996 -2.53 -15.52 -13.51
CA ALA A 996 -2.43 -14.33 -14.35
C ALA A 996 -1.79 -14.65 -15.72
N LEU A 997 -0.73 -15.48 -15.74
CA LEU A 997 -0.12 -15.95 -16.98
C LEU A 997 -1.09 -16.82 -17.79
N LYS A 998 -1.85 -17.71 -17.14
CA LYS A 998 -2.88 -18.55 -17.78
C LYS A 998 -3.96 -17.70 -18.45
N ARG A 999 -4.50 -16.70 -17.75
CA ARG A 999 -5.49 -15.76 -18.30
C ARG A 999 -4.94 -14.95 -19.48
N ALA A 1000 -3.68 -14.49 -19.37
CA ALA A 1000 -3.03 -13.77 -20.46
C ALA A 1000 -2.88 -14.64 -21.72
N ARG A 1001 -2.54 -15.92 -21.57
CA ARG A 1001 -2.45 -16.89 -22.69
C ARG A 1001 -3.82 -17.19 -23.30
N GLU A 1002 -4.87 -17.37 -22.49
CA GLU A 1002 -6.22 -17.63 -23.03
C GLU A 1002 -6.77 -16.42 -23.80
N LYS A 1003 -6.47 -15.20 -23.35
CA LYS A 1003 -6.81 -13.97 -24.09
C LYS A 1003 -6.17 -13.93 -25.49
N LEU A 1004 -4.92 -14.39 -25.61
CA LEU A 1004 -4.23 -14.46 -26.90
C LEU A 1004 -4.82 -15.52 -27.84
N ARG A 1005 -5.43 -16.60 -27.30
CA ARG A 1005 -6.09 -17.64 -28.10
C ARG A 1005 -7.32 -17.12 -28.85
N THR A 1006 -7.97 -16.09 -28.30
CA THR A 1006 -9.19 -15.51 -28.86
C THR A 1006 -8.93 -14.30 -29.75
N LYS A 1007 -8.05 -13.37 -29.35
CA LYS A 1007 -7.72 -12.13 -30.10
C LYS A 1007 -6.33 -11.59 -29.75
N GLY A 1008 -5.26 -12.14 -30.32
CA GLY A 1008 -3.88 -11.70 -30.01
C GLY A 1008 -2.98 -11.53 -31.23
N GLY A 1009 -2.32 -10.37 -31.33
CA GLY A 1009 -1.29 -10.08 -32.34
C GLY A 1009 0.11 -10.57 -31.94
N ASP A 1010 1.04 -10.65 -32.89
CA ASP A 1010 2.37 -11.26 -32.67
C ASP A 1010 3.21 -10.54 -31.61
N ALA A 1011 3.10 -9.21 -31.53
CA ALA A 1011 3.77 -8.42 -30.48
C ALA A 1011 3.27 -8.76 -29.06
N GLU A 1012 1.97 -9.01 -28.91
CA GLU A 1012 1.39 -9.41 -27.62
C GLU A 1012 1.77 -10.84 -27.26
N ARG A 1013 1.83 -11.75 -28.23
CA ARG A 1013 2.33 -13.13 -28.04
C ARG A 1013 3.78 -13.13 -27.55
N ALA A 1014 4.65 -12.34 -28.18
CA ALA A 1014 6.04 -12.19 -27.75
C ALA A 1014 6.15 -11.59 -26.32
N LYS A 1015 5.26 -10.66 -25.96
CA LYS A 1015 5.20 -10.11 -24.59
C LYS A 1015 4.80 -11.17 -23.56
N VAL A 1016 3.74 -11.94 -23.81
CA VAL A 1016 3.28 -13.00 -22.89
C VAL A 1016 4.31 -14.12 -22.77
N LEU A 1017 4.99 -14.48 -23.86
CA LEU A 1017 6.10 -15.44 -23.81
C LEU A 1017 7.24 -14.94 -22.91
N ARG A 1018 7.68 -13.68 -23.09
CA ARG A 1018 8.70 -13.07 -22.22
C ARG A 1018 8.30 -13.08 -20.75
N ASN A 1019 7.07 -12.67 -20.43
CA ASN A 1019 6.55 -12.71 -19.07
C ASN A 1019 6.52 -14.14 -18.51
N GLY A 1020 6.19 -15.13 -19.35
CA GLY A 1020 6.19 -16.55 -18.96
C GLY A 1020 7.60 -17.10 -18.67
N LEU A 1021 8.61 -16.68 -19.43
CA LEU A 1021 10.01 -17.06 -19.19
C LEU A 1021 10.59 -16.33 -17.97
N GLU A 1022 10.19 -15.08 -17.73
CA GLU A 1022 10.55 -14.33 -16.51
C GLU A 1022 9.95 -14.98 -15.25
N LEU A 1023 8.68 -15.39 -15.30
CA LEU A 1023 8.06 -16.12 -14.19
C LEU A 1023 8.76 -17.47 -13.96
N LEU A 1024 9.08 -18.21 -15.02
CA LEU A 1024 9.81 -19.46 -14.90
C LEU A 1024 11.17 -19.26 -14.21
N ARG A 1025 11.91 -18.20 -14.58
CA ARG A 1025 13.17 -17.82 -13.91
C ARG A 1025 12.97 -17.51 -12.43
N GLU A 1026 11.95 -16.73 -12.10
CA GLU A 1026 11.63 -16.40 -10.69
C GLU A 1026 11.35 -17.65 -9.85
N LEU A 1027 10.76 -18.69 -10.46
CA LEU A 1027 10.45 -19.95 -9.79
C LEU A 1027 11.64 -20.92 -9.73
N LEU A 1028 12.50 -20.93 -10.75
CA LEU A 1028 13.62 -21.87 -10.88
C LEU A 1028 14.94 -21.37 -10.25
N GLU A 1029 15.27 -20.07 -10.31
CA GLU A 1029 16.49 -19.53 -9.67
C GLU A 1029 16.57 -19.89 -8.17
N PRO A 1030 15.48 -19.78 -7.37
CA PRO A 1030 15.52 -20.18 -5.95
C PRO A 1030 15.74 -21.67 -5.72
N LEU A 1031 15.62 -22.52 -6.75
CA LEU A 1031 15.90 -23.96 -6.65
C LEU A 1031 17.35 -24.29 -6.95
N GLY A 1032 18.16 -23.33 -7.43
CA GLY A 1032 19.54 -23.58 -7.86
C GLY A 1032 19.72 -23.76 -9.36
N VAL A 1033 18.66 -23.59 -10.17
CA VAL A 1033 18.78 -23.58 -11.63
C VAL A 1033 19.40 -22.27 -12.10
N ALA A 1034 20.58 -22.37 -12.71
CA ALA A 1034 21.29 -21.23 -13.26
C ALA A 1034 20.75 -20.84 -14.65
N TYR A 1035 21.19 -19.70 -15.17
CA TYR A 1035 20.79 -19.25 -16.51
C TYR A 1035 22.01 -18.77 -17.30
N GLY A 1036 22.04 -19.12 -18.59
CA GLY A 1036 23.04 -18.61 -19.53
C GLY A 1036 23.03 -17.09 -19.64
N LYS A 1037 24.09 -16.52 -20.21
CA LYS A 1037 24.18 -15.08 -20.52
C LYS A 1037 24.10 -14.87 -22.04
N LYS A 1038 23.52 -13.76 -22.46
CA LYS A 1038 23.55 -13.26 -23.85
C LYS A 1038 24.02 -11.82 -23.90
N GLN A 1039 24.62 -11.42 -25.01
CA GLN A 1039 25.08 -10.05 -25.23
C GLN A 1039 23.95 -9.19 -25.79
N CYS A 1040 23.64 -8.08 -25.14
CA CYS A 1040 22.65 -7.11 -25.61
C CYS A 1040 23.18 -5.69 -25.38
N LYS A 1041 23.32 -4.91 -26.46
CA LYS A 1041 23.85 -3.53 -26.42
C LYS A 1041 25.16 -3.41 -25.63
N GLY A 1042 26.10 -4.34 -25.86
CA GLY A 1042 27.41 -4.36 -25.19
C GLY A 1042 27.40 -4.81 -23.72
N ARG A 1043 26.25 -5.20 -23.16
CA ARG A 1043 26.15 -5.74 -21.79
C ARG A 1043 25.74 -7.22 -21.82
N LEU A 1044 26.32 -8.01 -20.92
CA LEU A 1044 25.89 -9.38 -20.66
C LEU A 1044 24.60 -9.34 -19.83
N ILE A 1045 23.51 -9.88 -20.38
CA ILE A 1045 22.22 -10.02 -19.71
C ILE A 1045 21.86 -11.50 -19.56
N THR A 1046 21.07 -11.84 -18.54
CA THR A 1046 20.57 -13.21 -18.36
C THR A 1046 19.69 -13.63 -19.54
N ASP A 1047 19.93 -14.82 -20.06
CA ASP A 1047 19.15 -15.41 -21.14
C ASP A 1047 18.09 -16.38 -20.60
N ASN A 1048 16.86 -15.89 -20.44
CA ASN A 1048 15.78 -16.66 -19.82
C ASN A 1048 15.35 -17.92 -20.63
N THR A 1049 15.85 -18.10 -21.85
CA THR A 1049 15.60 -19.30 -22.68
C THR A 1049 16.59 -20.43 -22.41
N LYS A 1050 17.66 -20.18 -21.64
CA LYS A 1050 18.72 -21.16 -21.34
C LYS A 1050 18.86 -21.42 -19.83
N PRO A 1051 17.84 -22.01 -19.17
CA PRO A 1051 18.00 -22.58 -17.84
C PRO A 1051 19.02 -23.72 -17.87
N ILE A 1052 19.84 -23.81 -16.83
CA ILE A 1052 20.90 -24.81 -16.66
C ILE A 1052 20.63 -25.53 -15.35
N VAL A 1053 20.19 -26.78 -15.45
CA VAL A 1053 20.01 -27.66 -14.29
C VAL A 1053 21.39 -28.06 -13.76
N PRO A 1054 21.62 -28.06 -12.44
CA PRO A 1054 22.86 -28.52 -11.84
C PRO A 1054 23.22 -29.97 -12.25
N GLY A 1055 24.32 -30.16 -12.97
CA GLY A 1055 24.77 -31.50 -13.38
C GLY A 1055 25.26 -32.39 -12.22
N THR A 1056 25.35 -31.86 -11.00
CA THR A 1056 25.63 -32.64 -9.77
C THR A 1056 24.37 -33.21 -9.12
N TRP A 1057 23.19 -32.90 -9.65
CA TRP A 1057 21.93 -33.44 -9.15
C TRP A 1057 21.67 -34.82 -9.73
N ASP A 1058 21.48 -35.81 -8.86
CA ASP A 1058 21.00 -37.13 -9.25
C ASP A 1058 19.46 -37.11 -9.28
N LEU A 1059 18.89 -36.59 -10.37
CA LEU A 1059 17.44 -36.47 -10.51
C LEU A 1059 16.70 -37.82 -10.34
N PRO A 1060 17.17 -38.96 -10.89
CA PRO A 1060 16.57 -40.27 -10.63
C PRO A 1060 16.51 -40.63 -9.14
N GLU A 1061 17.61 -40.46 -8.39
CA GLU A 1061 17.62 -40.78 -6.95
C GLU A 1061 16.75 -39.83 -6.14
N MET A 1062 16.71 -38.54 -6.51
CA MET A 1062 15.81 -37.56 -5.89
C MET A 1062 14.33 -37.94 -6.10
N ILE A 1063 13.96 -38.35 -7.32
CA ILE A 1063 12.62 -38.83 -7.64
C ILE A 1063 12.27 -40.05 -6.80
N LEU A 1064 13.14 -41.06 -6.77
CA LEU A 1064 12.94 -42.29 -6.03
C LEU A 1064 12.77 -42.03 -4.51
N THR A 1065 13.53 -41.08 -3.97
CA THR A 1065 13.44 -40.66 -2.57
C THR A 1065 12.06 -40.07 -2.25
N LEU A 1066 11.57 -39.14 -3.08
CA LEU A 1066 10.26 -38.53 -2.89
C LEU A 1066 9.11 -39.53 -3.10
N GLU A 1067 9.22 -40.44 -4.08
CA GLU A 1067 8.23 -41.49 -4.31
C GLU A 1067 8.13 -42.43 -3.10
N ARG A 1068 9.27 -42.85 -2.55
CA ARG A 1068 9.32 -43.62 -1.30
C ARG A 1068 8.69 -42.85 -0.14
N GLN A 1069 8.98 -41.55 -0.01
CA GLN A 1069 8.39 -40.72 1.03
C GLN A 1069 6.86 -40.63 0.90
N ALA A 1070 6.35 -40.39 -0.31
CA ALA A 1070 4.91 -40.34 -0.57
C ALA A 1070 4.24 -41.70 -0.28
N ALA A 1071 4.84 -42.81 -0.69
CA ALA A 1071 4.34 -44.16 -0.39
C ALA A 1071 4.27 -44.41 1.13
N ARG A 1072 5.31 -44.00 1.87
CA ARG A 1072 5.37 -44.12 3.34
C ARG A 1072 4.30 -43.28 4.03
N LEU A 1073 4.07 -42.05 3.57
CA LEU A 1073 3.03 -41.18 4.12
C LEU A 1073 1.63 -41.76 3.91
N ARG A 1074 1.36 -42.37 2.74
CA ARG A 1074 0.07 -43.03 2.47
C ARG A 1074 -0.13 -44.31 3.27
N ALA A 1075 0.95 -44.99 3.65
CA ALA A 1075 0.90 -46.19 4.47
C ALA A 1075 0.68 -45.91 5.97
N LEU A 1076 0.69 -44.64 6.40
CA LEU A 1076 0.40 -44.28 7.79
C LEU A 1076 -1.08 -44.55 8.11
N PRO A 1077 -1.39 -45.21 9.23
CA PRO A 1077 -2.75 -45.36 9.74
C PRO A 1077 -3.51 -44.04 9.85
N ASN A 1078 -4.79 -44.07 9.50
CA ASN A 1078 -5.69 -42.93 9.69
C ASN A 1078 -5.74 -42.52 11.18
N GLY A 1079 -5.52 -41.24 11.47
CA GLY A 1079 -5.51 -40.71 12.84
C GLY A 1079 -4.13 -40.69 13.51
N GLN A 1080 -3.07 -41.19 12.87
CA GLN A 1080 -1.71 -41.05 13.36
C GLN A 1080 -1.23 -39.59 13.22
N LYS A 1081 -1.14 -38.88 14.35
CA LYS A 1081 -0.79 -37.45 14.41
C LYS A 1081 0.69 -37.14 14.13
N GLU A 1082 1.57 -38.13 14.29
CA GLU A 1082 3.01 -38.01 14.00
C GLU A 1082 3.56 -39.34 13.46
N PRO A 1083 4.51 -39.33 12.49
CA PRO A 1083 5.30 -40.54 12.20
C PRO A 1083 5.95 -40.99 13.50
N VAL A 1084 5.91 -42.29 13.82
CA VAL A 1084 6.44 -42.82 15.11
C VAL A 1084 7.88 -42.32 15.30
N VAL A 1085 8.06 -41.35 16.20
CA VAL A 1085 9.37 -40.96 16.70
C VAL A 1085 9.69 -41.97 17.79
N GLN A 1086 10.73 -42.78 17.60
CA GLN A 1086 11.29 -43.53 18.72
C GLN A 1086 11.67 -42.52 19.81
N VAL A 1087 10.98 -42.63 20.94
CA VAL A 1087 11.30 -41.92 22.17
C VAL A 1087 12.71 -42.32 22.56
N TRP A 1088 13.63 -41.36 22.57
CA TRP A 1088 14.91 -41.52 23.24
C TRP A 1088 14.65 -41.27 24.73
N THR A 1089 14.62 -42.34 25.52
CA THR A 1089 14.87 -42.28 26.96
C THR A 1089 16.38 -42.34 27.17
N ASP A 1090 16.93 -41.23 27.68
CA ASP A 1090 18.21 -41.04 28.39
C ASP A 1090 19.52 -41.70 27.92
N ALA A 1091 20.57 -40.92 28.09
CA ALA A 1091 21.95 -41.23 27.75
C ALA A 1091 22.47 -42.51 28.42
N TYR A 1092 22.57 -43.60 27.65
CA TYR A 1092 23.47 -44.70 27.98
C TYR A 1092 24.89 -44.35 27.52
N CYS A 1093 25.73 -43.93 28.47
CA CYS A 1093 27.17 -44.02 28.32
C CYS A 1093 27.54 -45.51 28.24
N GLY A 1094 28.16 -45.94 27.13
CA GLY A 1094 28.74 -47.28 26.99
C GLY A 1094 28.21 -48.15 25.84
N GLU A 1095 27.66 -47.58 24.76
CA GLU A 1095 27.23 -48.41 23.61
C GLU A 1095 28.39 -48.84 22.70
N PRO A 1096 28.36 -50.08 22.16
CA PRO A 1096 29.42 -50.65 21.35
C PRO A 1096 29.57 -49.96 19.97
N PRO A 1097 30.77 -50.02 19.38
CA PRO A 1097 31.06 -49.38 18.09
C PRO A 1097 30.17 -49.94 16.95
N MET A 1098 30.00 -49.17 15.86
CA MET A 1098 29.09 -49.53 14.77
C MET A 1098 29.72 -50.61 13.87
N PRO A 1099 29.06 -51.75 13.61
CA PRO A 1099 29.58 -52.78 12.70
C PRO A 1099 29.69 -52.26 11.26
N ARG A 1100 30.76 -52.63 10.54
CA ARG A 1100 30.95 -52.28 9.12
C ARG A 1100 29.74 -52.61 8.23
N GLN A 1101 29.06 -53.72 8.48
CA GLN A 1101 27.85 -54.14 7.73
C GLN A 1101 26.73 -53.09 7.76
N VAL A 1102 26.73 -52.20 8.77
CA VAL A 1102 25.80 -51.08 8.88
C VAL A 1102 26.22 -49.92 7.98
N CYS A 1103 27.53 -49.71 7.83
CA CYS A 1103 28.09 -48.73 6.90
C CYS A 1103 28.00 -49.22 5.45
N GLU A 1104 28.00 -50.53 5.18
CA GLU A 1104 27.81 -51.08 3.82
C GLU A 1104 26.50 -50.65 3.16
N GLY A 1105 25.44 -50.42 3.95
CA GLY A 1105 24.18 -49.85 3.48
C GLY A 1105 24.16 -48.32 3.39
N CYS A 1106 25.27 -47.63 3.67
CA CYS A 1106 25.40 -46.18 3.61
C CYS A 1106 25.83 -45.73 2.21
N VAL A 1107 25.21 -44.66 1.69
CA VAL A 1107 25.49 -44.12 0.34
C VAL A 1107 26.96 -43.73 0.12
N PHE A 1108 27.72 -43.46 1.19
CA PHE A 1108 29.13 -43.06 1.13
C PHE A 1108 30.12 -44.24 1.17
N PHE A 1109 29.66 -45.46 1.46
CA PHE A 1109 30.53 -46.63 1.66
C PHE A 1109 31.37 -46.98 0.43
N HIS A 1110 30.74 -46.97 -0.75
CA HIS A 1110 31.41 -47.30 -2.01
C HIS A 1110 32.39 -46.21 -2.49
N GLN A 1111 32.44 -45.05 -1.81
CA GLN A 1111 33.32 -43.93 -2.14
C GLN A 1111 34.57 -43.88 -1.26
N ASN A 1112 34.82 -44.89 -0.40
CA ASN A 1112 35.92 -44.88 0.58
C ASN A 1112 35.97 -43.59 1.42
N ALA A 1113 34.78 -43.08 1.77
CA ALA A 1113 34.61 -41.90 2.60
C ALA A 1113 33.44 -42.11 3.58
N CYS A 1114 33.38 -41.34 4.65
CA CYS A 1114 32.25 -41.37 5.59
C CYS A 1114 31.32 -40.14 5.44
N CYS A 1115 30.18 -40.17 6.14
CA CYS A 1115 29.16 -39.11 6.24
C CYS A 1115 29.71 -37.71 6.59
N GLN A 1116 30.93 -37.62 7.13
CA GLN A 1116 31.64 -36.38 7.48
C GLN A 1116 32.73 -35.97 6.47
N GLY A 1117 32.85 -36.66 5.33
CA GLY A 1117 33.85 -36.35 4.29
C GLY A 1117 35.28 -36.82 4.58
N ARG A 1118 35.49 -37.65 5.62
CA ARG A 1118 36.81 -38.25 5.92
C ARG A 1118 37.05 -39.46 5.03
N GLN A 1119 38.23 -39.53 4.40
CA GLN A 1119 38.67 -40.72 3.66
C GLN A 1119 38.83 -41.90 4.63
N THR A 1120 38.22 -43.03 4.29
CA THR A 1120 38.22 -44.24 5.10
C THR A 1120 38.40 -45.44 4.18
N ASP A 1121 39.44 -46.23 4.39
CA ASP A 1121 39.74 -47.39 3.57
C ASP A 1121 38.95 -48.62 4.05
N TRP A 1122 37.74 -48.78 3.48
CA TRP A 1122 36.85 -49.89 3.81
C TRP A 1122 37.31 -51.22 3.17
N GLN A 1123 38.22 -51.18 2.19
CA GLN A 1123 38.68 -52.37 1.48
C GLN A 1123 39.72 -53.16 2.27
N SER A 1124 40.54 -52.48 3.07
CA SER A 1124 41.56 -53.10 3.93
C SER A 1124 41.07 -53.42 5.35
N SER A 1125 39.92 -52.89 5.75
CA SER A 1125 39.31 -53.18 7.05
C SER A 1125 38.73 -54.60 7.08
N ALA A 1126 38.80 -55.32 8.21
CA ALA A 1126 38.11 -56.60 8.36
C ALA A 1126 36.57 -56.42 8.29
N VAL A 1127 35.82 -57.46 7.92
CA VAL A 1127 34.33 -57.42 7.92
C VAL A 1127 33.78 -57.11 9.33
N ASP A 1128 34.55 -57.46 10.34
CA ASP A 1128 34.21 -57.30 11.76
C ASP A 1128 34.83 -56.04 12.39
N ALA A 1129 35.45 -55.18 11.57
CA ALA A 1129 36.05 -53.94 12.05
C ALA A 1129 34.96 -53.00 12.59
N VAL A 1130 35.15 -52.54 13.82
CA VAL A 1130 34.16 -51.73 14.53
C VAL A 1130 34.67 -50.28 14.63
N GLY A 1131 33.90 -49.34 14.08
CA GLY A 1131 34.25 -47.91 14.03
C GLY A 1131 33.48 -47.05 15.03
N LEU A 1132 33.96 -45.81 15.26
CA LEU A 1132 33.23 -44.78 16.02
C LEU A 1132 31.86 -44.51 15.38
N LYS A 1133 30.82 -44.35 16.19
CA LYS A 1133 29.43 -44.11 15.76
C LYS A 1133 29.33 -42.82 14.91
N CYS A 1134 28.76 -42.90 13.70
CA CYS A 1134 28.44 -41.71 12.89
C CYS A 1134 27.22 -41.01 13.51
N ASP A 1135 27.40 -39.79 14.03
CA ASP A 1135 26.34 -38.95 14.61
C ASP A 1135 25.20 -38.62 13.62
N ALA A 1136 25.42 -38.84 12.31
CA ALA A 1136 24.44 -38.58 11.26
C ALA A 1136 23.56 -39.79 10.90
N PHE A 1137 23.73 -40.95 11.54
CA PHE A 1137 23.01 -42.16 11.18
C PHE A 1137 21.58 -42.20 11.76
N LYS A 1138 20.55 -42.06 10.91
CA LYS A 1138 19.14 -42.30 11.27
C LYS A 1138 18.66 -43.64 10.69
N ARG A 1139 18.47 -44.66 11.53
CA ARG A 1139 17.81 -45.92 11.10
C ARG A 1139 16.29 -45.74 11.10
N MET A 1140 15.64 -46.09 9.99
CA MET A 1140 14.25 -46.52 9.99
C MET A 1140 14.20 -47.87 9.28
N LYS A 1141 13.78 -48.91 10.00
CA LYS A 1141 13.55 -50.24 9.44
C LYS A 1141 12.12 -50.27 8.92
N ILE A 1142 11.93 -50.42 7.61
CA ILE A 1142 10.64 -50.81 7.03
C ILE A 1142 10.94 -51.91 6.01
N GLU A 1143 10.31 -53.05 6.18
CA GLU A 1143 10.20 -54.10 5.16
C GLU A 1143 9.36 -53.54 4.02
N LEU A 1144 10.03 -53.07 2.97
CA LEU A 1144 9.38 -52.80 1.69
C LEU A 1144 9.08 -54.16 1.06
N MET A 1145 7.80 -54.54 1.02
CA MET A 1145 7.35 -55.54 0.07
C MET A 1145 7.56 -54.96 -1.32
N LEU A 1146 8.66 -55.34 -1.95
CA LEU A 1146 8.90 -55.20 -3.38
C LEU A 1146 7.80 -55.97 -4.12
N GLN A 1147 6.98 -55.24 -4.89
CA GLN A 1147 6.39 -55.72 -6.13
C GLN A 1147 6.74 -54.74 -7.23
#